data_AF-A0A8J5L2V3-F1
#
_entry.id   AF-A0A8J5L2V3-F1
#
_cell.length_a   1.000
_cell.length_b   1.000
_cell.length_c   1.000
_cell.angle_alpha   90.00
_cell.angle_beta   90.00
_cell.angle_gamma   90.00
#
_symmetry.space_group_name_H-M   'P 1'
#
loop_
_entity.id
_entity.type
_entity.pdbx_description
1 polymer ?
#
loop_
_entity_poly.entity_id
_entity_poly.type
_entity_poly.pdbx_seq_one_letter_code
_entity_poly.pdbx_strand_id
1 'polypeptide(L)'
;MYKAASLGLFRAHHPSPASSALHFSSSVSPSLFRSLASPRKLRSSPSAARSVAFSRSCSSFFPRSRVSLTAGWRSRGSTPFVSSAQIRNSAAVIDRFDRKMATVGWGVASGLSLNLVAGHNAFRDGVTCLDSSLGLTTPLCLSRWRKSGDDGGRSYGVLDDASDIRGSFNDEIHASYATIVHLLATENAFNSILTGLPKPNGGEYGKYFSLPALDDPRIDRLPYSIRILLESAIRNCDNFQVTKKDVEKIIDWENTSPKLVEIPFKPARVLLQDFTGVPAVVDLACMRDAMNKLGSDSNKINPLVPVDLVIDHSVQVDVARSENAVQANMELEFQRNKERFGFLKWGSTAFQNMLVVPPGSGIVHQVNLEYLGRVVFKTNDILYPDSVVGTDSHTTMIDGLGVAGWGVGGIEAEAAMLGQGIQHVKQFLVLEMWLIIPMSMVLPGVVGFKLTGKLQNGVTATDLVLTVTQMLRKHGVVGKFVEFYGEGMGELSLADRATIANMSPEYGATMGFFPVDHVTLQYLKLTGRSDETVSMIEAYLRANKMFVDYNEPQKERVYSSYLELNLADVEPCISGPKRPHDRVPIKEMKADWHSCLCNKVGFKGFAVPKESQEKIVKFDFHGQPAELKHGSVVIAAITSCTNTSNPSVMLGAGLVAKKACELGLQVKPWVKTSLAPGSGVVTKYLLKSGLQEYLNQQGFHIVGYGCTTCIGNSGDLDDSVAAAISDNDVVAAAVLSGNRNFEGRVHPLTRANYLASPPLVVAYALAGTVDIDFEKEPIGTGKDGKNIYFKDIWPSTEEIAKVVQSSVLPEMFRSTYEAITNGNPTWNQLTVPVTTLYSWDPKSTYIHEPPYFKDMTMAPPGSHGVKNAYCLLNFGDSITTDHISPAGSIHKDSPAAKYLLERGIDRKDFNSYGSRRGNDEIMARGTFANIRLVNKFLNGEVGPKTIHIPTGDKLYVFDAAMRYKAEGHDTIVLAGAEYGSGSSRDWAAKGPMLLGVKAVIAKSFERIHRSNLVGMGIIPLCFKPGEDADSLGLTGHERYTIDLPSNISDIRPGQDITVVTDAGKSFTCILRFDTEVELAYFNHGGILPFVIRSLISSNH
;
A
#
# COMPACT_ATOMS: atom_id res chain seq x y z
N MET A 1 8.24 36.52 -40.84
CA MET A 1 9.33 37.49 -41.13
C MET A 1 8.99 38.84 -40.49
N TYR A 2 9.98 39.75 -40.37
CA TYR A 2 9.96 41.17 -39.93
C TYR A 2 8.60 41.83 -39.57
N LYS A 3 8.36 42.50 -38.41
CA LYS A 3 9.14 43.39 -37.50
C LYS A 3 9.04 44.91 -37.82
N ALA A 4 8.19 45.62 -37.05
CA ALA A 4 8.03 47.09 -36.92
C ALA A 4 7.18 47.36 -35.64
N ALA A 5 7.30 48.36 -34.76
CA ALA A 5 8.22 49.52 -34.54
C ALA A 5 8.12 50.72 -35.51
N SER A 6 8.15 52.00 -35.09
CA SER A 6 8.09 52.65 -33.74
C SER A 6 8.16 54.20 -33.85
N LEU A 7 7.42 54.98 -33.02
CA LEU A 7 7.48 56.45 -32.67
C LEU A 7 6.06 56.86 -32.16
N GLY A 8 5.71 57.90 -31.38
CA GLY A 8 6.32 59.07 -30.68
C GLY A 8 5.17 59.97 -30.12
N LEU A 9 5.25 61.00 -29.24
CA LEU A 9 6.30 61.66 -28.43
C LEU A 9 5.64 62.51 -27.29
N PHE A 10 5.97 62.33 -26.00
CA PHE A 10 5.78 63.28 -24.83
C PHE A 10 4.32 63.71 -24.42
N ARG A 11 3.99 64.34 -23.26
CA ARG A 11 4.77 65.03 -22.17
C ARG A 11 4.01 65.13 -20.81
N ALA A 12 4.73 65.05 -19.67
CA ALA A 12 4.46 65.66 -18.33
C ALA A 12 3.19 65.25 -17.51
N HIS A 13 3.08 65.47 -16.18
CA HIS A 13 3.93 66.16 -15.17
C HIS A 13 3.79 65.55 -13.74
N HIS A 14 4.85 65.64 -12.90
CA HIS A 14 4.86 65.48 -11.42
C HIS A 14 4.99 66.85 -10.71
N PRO A 15 4.73 66.95 -9.37
CA PRO A 15 5.80 67.37 -8.43
C PRO A 15 5.73 66.83 -6.96
N SER A 16 6.73 67.20 -6.14
CA SER A 16 6.91 66.98 -4.67
C SER A 16 8.14 67.81 -4.18
N PRO A 17 8.69 67.80 -2.91
CA PRO A 17 8.26 67.16 -1.63
C PRO A 17 8.46 68.02 -0.33
N ALA A 18 8.19 67.41 0.85
CA ALA A 18 8.85 67.55 2.19
C ALA A 18 8.89 68.89 3.02
N SER A 19 8.69 68.79 4.36
CA SER A 19 9.62 69.22 5.46
C SER A 19 8.98 69.79 6.78
N SER A 20 9.58 69.44 7.96
CA SER A 20 9.57 70.14 9.29
C SER A 20 8.26 70.34 10.12
N ALA A 21 8.22 70.64 11.44
CA ALA A 21 9.04 70.29 12.64
C ALA A 21 8.40 70.79 14.00
N LEU A 22 8.97 70.42 15.18
CA LEU A 22 8.83 71.02 16.56
C LEU A 22 7.54 70.76 17.41
N HIS A 23 7.57 70.01 18.53
CA HIS A 23 7.72 70.38 19.98
C HIS A 23 6.37 70.54 20.77
N PHE A 24 6.23 70.31 22.10
CA PHE A 24 7.11 70.46 23.30
C PHE A 24 6.75 69.49 24.49
N SER A 25 7.75 69.05 25.30
CA SER A 25 7.81 68.72 26.79
C SER A 25 6.66 68.01 27.59
N SER A 26 6.86 67.29 28.72
CA SER A 26 8.05 66.87 29.52
C SER A 26 7.77 65.90 30.72
N SER A 27 8.71 64.97 31.02
CA SER A 27 9.08 64.42 32.38
C SER A 27 8.05 63.59 33.20
N VAL A 28 8.35 62.77 34.26
CA VAL A 28 9.56 62.40 35.06
C VAL A 28 9.54 60.88 35.42
N SER A 29 10.49 60.37 36.23
CA SER A 29 10.66 58.99 36.79
C SER A 29 11.09 59.10 38.29
N PRO A 30 11.49 58.04 39.06
CA PRO A 30 11.06 56.62 39.17
C PRO A 30 10.85 56.11 40.66
N SER A 31 10.45 54.83 40.83
CA SER A 31 10.74 53.89 41.96
C SER A 31 10.51 54.22 43.46
N LEU A 32 9.88 53.29 44.23
CA LEU A 32 10.29 52.88 45.61
C LEU A 32 9.51 51.65 46.19
N PHE A 33 9.75 51.28 47.46
CA PHE A 33 9.50 49.96 48.09
C PHE A 33 8.66 50.02 49.41
N ARG A 34 8.17 48.84 49.87
CA ARG A 34 7.82 48.42 51.27
C ARG A 34 6.47 48.80 51.97
N SER A 35 5.59 47.77 52.04
CA SER A 35 5.07 47.10 53.27
C SER A 35 4.06 47.76 54.25
N LEU A 36 3.40 46.88 55.06
CA LEU A 36 2.47 47.11 56.20
C LEU A 36 1.01 47.48 55.82
N ALA A 37 -0.06 47.07 56.55
CA ALA A 37 -0.25 45.98 57.53
C ALA A 37 -1.77 45.65 57.73
N SER A 38 -2.06 44.50 58.38
CA SER A 38 -3.37 44.14 59.00
C SER A 38 -3.43 44.69 60.47
N PRO A 39 -4.48 44.57 61.35
CA PRO A 39 -5.64 43.65 61.33
C PRO A 39 -6.97 44.15 62.00
N ARG A 40 -7.88 43.20 62.37
CA ARG A 40 -9.03 43.24 63.35
C ARG A 40 -10.45 43.48 62.78
N LYS A 41 -11.56 43.03 63.42
CA LYS A 41 -11.91 41.77 64.15
C LYS A 41 -13.39 41.82 64.65
N LEU A 42 -14.12 40.68 64.64
CA LEU A 42 -15.38 40.38 65.42
C LEU A 42 -16.62 41.24 65.06
N ARG A 43 -17.90 40.88 65.28
CA ARG A 43 -18.69 39.67 65.69
C ARG A 43 -20.08 39.87 65.02
N SER A 44 -20.89 38.88 64.63
CA SER A 44 -21.60 37.91 65.50
C SER A 44 -22.23 36.74 64.71
N SER A 45 -22.52 35.64 65.40
CA SER A 45 -23.38 34.50 65.00
C SER A 45 -24.83 34.68 65.55
N PRO A 46 -25.84 33.82 65.29
CA PRO A 46 -25.79 32.50 64.63
C PRO A 46 -26.91 32.12 63.62
N SER A 47 -26.58 31.29 62.63
CA SER A 47 -27.44 30.21 62.11
C SER A 47 -26.61 29.18 61.34
N ALA A 48 -27.13 27.95 61.22
CA ALA A 48 -26.38 26.75 60.82
C ALA A 48 -25.75 26.78 59.41
N ALA A 49 -24.44 26.48 59.31
CA ALA A 49 -23.82 25.57 58.32
C ALA A 49 -22.27 25.60 58.41
N ARG A 50 -21.63 24.50 58.81
CA ARG A 50 -20.22 24.21 58.47
C ARG A 50 -19.92 22.70 58.34
N SER A 51 -19.00 22.44 57.42
CA SER A 51 -18.23 21.22 57.15
C SER A 51 -17.39 20.75 58.38
N VAL A 52 -16.74 19.58 58.44
CA VAL A 52 -15.88 18.90 57.44
C VAL A 52 -15.76 17.37 57.68
N ALA A 53 -15.72 16.59 56.59
CA ALA A 53 -15.12 15.23 56.41
C ALA A 53 -15.73 13.94 57.03
N PHE A 54 -15.25 12.82 56.44
CA PHE A 54 -15.33 11.40 56.80
C PHE A 54 -16.62 10.56 56.59
N SER A 55 -16.45 9.53 55.74
CA SER A 55 -17.02 8.16 55.77
C SER A 55 -18.53 7.84 55.64
N ARG A 56 -18.82 6.92 54.70
CA ARG A 56 -19.76 5.76 54.74
C ARG A 56 -21.18 5.90 55.36
N SER A 57 -22.20 5.88 54.48
CA SER A 57 -23.42 5.03 54.57
C SER A 57 -24.24 5.23 53.28
N CYS A 58 -24.87 4.27 52.57
CA CYS A 58 -25.42 2.93 52.88
C CYS A 58 -26.82 2.92 53.53
N SER A 59 -27.85 2.92 52.68
CA SER A 59 -29.25 2.51 52.96
C SER A 59 -29.96 2.29 51.61
N SER A 60 -30.35 1.11 51.13
CA SER A 60 -31.15 0.00 51.69
C SER A 60 -32.65 0.30 51.85
N PHE A 61 -33.48 -0.22 50.93
CA PHE A 61 -34.89 -0.54 51.20
C PHE A 61 -35.36 -1.72 50.33
N PHE A 62 -36.14 -2.63 50.93
CA PHE A 62 -36.87 -3.72 50.26
C PHE A 62 -38.29 -3.24 49.87
N PRO A 63 -38.99 -3.94 48.97
CA PRO A 63 -40.06 -4.82 49.47
C PRO A 63 -39.90 -6.31 49.12
N ARG A 64 -40.54 -7.17 49.91
CA ARG A 64 -40.67 -8.64 49.70
C ARG A 64 -42.09 -9.01 49.22
N SER A 65 -42.26 -10.28 48.84
CA SER A 65 -43.48 -11.14 48.92
C SER A 65 -44.07 -11.55 47.56
N ARG A 66 -44.62 -12.77 47.36
CA ARG A 66 -44.73 -13.98 48.23
C ARG A 66 -45.10 -15.25 47.41
N VAL A 67 -44.92 -16.45 48.02
CA VAL A 67 -45.61 -17.76 47.71
C VAL A 67 -45.27 -18.40 46.34
N SER A 68 -44.59 -19.56 46.16
CA SER A 68 -44.63 -20.94 46.73
C SER A 68 -45.77 -21.83 46.17
N LEU A 69 -45.69 -23.17 46.00
CA LEU A 69 -44.84 -24.21 46.64
C LEU A 69 -43.85 -24.89 45.62
N THR A 70 -43.56 -26.20 45.44
CA THR A 70 -44.10 -27.50 45.94
C THR A 70 -43.00 -28.57 46.21
N ALA A 71 -42.99 -29.77 45.56
CA ALA A 71 -42.10 -30.92 45.84
C ALA A 71 -41.88 -31.81 44.58
N GLY A 72 -40.93 -32.76 44.49
CA GLY A 72 -39.80 -33.14 45.37
C GLY A 72 -39.25 -34.57 45.13
N TRP A 73 -38.27 -35.02 45.95
CA TRP A 73 -37.71 -36.41 46.10
C TRP A 73 -36.79 -36.93 44.95
N ARG A 74 -35.71 -37.75 45.16
CA ARG A 74 -35.07 -38.28 46.39
C ARG A 74 -33.62 -38.82 46.15
N SER A 75 -32.72 -38.70 47.15
CA SER A 75 -31.56 -39.59 47.50
C SER A 75 -30.38 -39.82 46.49
N ARG A 76 -29.11 -40.09 46.90
CA ARG A 76 -28.43 -40.17 48.22
C ARG A 76 -26.89 -40.10 48.11
N GLY A 77 -26.22 -39.43 49.08
CA GLY A 77 -24.86 -39.73 49.59
C GLY A 77 -23.63 -39.29 48.75
N SER A 78 -22.47 -38.93 49.33
CA SER A 78 -22.13 -38.66 50.75
C SER A 78 -20.88 -37.76 50.89
N THR A 79 -20.71 -37.16 52.08
CA THR A 79 -19.86 -36.00 52.45
C THR A 79 -18.70 -36.37 53.43
N PRO A 80 -17.89 -35.47 54.05
CA PRO A 80 -17.50 -34.05 53.78
C PRO A 80 -16.01 -33.64 54.13
N PHE A 81 -15.68 -32.32 53.99
CA PHE A 81 -14.76 -31.49 54.85
C PHE A 81 -13.22 -31.73 54.84
N VAL A 82 -12.32 -30.79 55.24
CA VAL A 82 -12.44 -29.39 55.75
C VAL A 82 -11.31 -28.46 55.21
N SER A 83 -11.24 -27.21 55.67
CA SER A 83 -10.51 -26.07 55.08
C SER A 83 -9.05 -25.80 55.55
N SER A 84 -8.42 -24.85 54.85
CA SER A 84 -7.72 -23.62 55.35
C SER A 84 -6.24 -23.60 55.79
N ALA A 85 -5.60 -22.46 55.45
CA ALA A 85 -4.47 -21.77 56.13
C ALA A 85 -3.04 -22.38 56.05
N GLN A 86 -1.93 -21.62 56.18
CA GLN A 86 -1.55 -20.24 55.76
C GLN A 86 -0.04 -20.01 56.04
N ILE A 87 0.57 -18.94 55.48
CA ILE A 87 1.72 -18.16 56.03
C ILE A 87 3.18 -18.72 55.92
N ARG A 88 4.13 -17.79 55.65
CA ARG A 88 5.62 -17.82 55.76
C ARG A 88 6.38 -18.60 54.65
N ASN A 89 7.29 -17.96 53.90
CA ASN A 89 8.65 -17.44 54.23
C ASN A 89 9.70 -18.56 54.32
N SER A 90 10.93 -18.44 53.79
CA SER A 90 11.59 -17.43 52.92
C SER A 90 12.87 -18.05 52.33
N ALA A 91 13.53 -17.36 51.36
CA ALA A 91 14.94 -17.49 50.94
C ALA A 91 15.59 -18.91 50.92
N ALA A 92 15.86 -19.54 49.77
CA ALA A 92 16.92 -19.21 48.79
C ALA A 92 18.36 -19.53 49.27
N VAL A 93 19.35 -19.37 48.37
CA VAL A 93 20.82 -19.33 48.62
C VAL A 93 21.63 -20.65 48.47
N ILE A 94 22.25 -20.78 47.29
CA ILE A 94 23.65 -21.24 46.99
C ILE A 94 24.00 -22.73 46.74
N ASP A 95 24.69 -22.92 45.59
CA ASP A 95 25.77 -23.84 45.14
C ASP A 95 25.85 -25.35 45.51
N ARG A 96 26.64 -26.22 44.85
CA ARG A 96 27.26 -26.36 43.48
C ARG A 96 28.28 -27.52 43.55
N PHE A 97 28.74 -28.06 42.41
CA PHE A 97 29.87 -29.02 42.28
C PHE A 97 29.65 -30.43 42.90
N ASP A 98 30.25 -31.53 42.43
CA ASP A 98 30.90 -31.83 41.12
C ASP A 98 30.75 -33.33 40.75
N ARG A 99 31.31 -33.71 39.60
CA ARG A 99 31.58 -35.06 39.03
C ARG A 99 31.96 -36.15 40.09
N LYS A 100 31.91 -37.48 39.87
CA LYS A 100 32.31 -38.29 38.68
C LYS A 100 32.15 -39.82 38.96
N MET A 101 32.30 -40.66 37.91
CA MET A 101 32.65 -42.12 37.92
C MET A 101 31.61 -43.16 38.43
N ALA A 102 31.61 -44.44 38.00
CA ALA A 102 32.07 -45.08 36.73
C ALA A 102 31.70 -46.59 36.66
N THR A 103 31.44 -47.13 35.44
CA THR A 103 31.47 -48.58 35.03
C THR A 103 30.51 -49.56 35.74
N VAL A 104 30.01 -50.68 35.18
CA VAL A 104 30.27 -51.57 33.99
C VAL A 104 28.91 -51.69 33.19
N GLY A 105 28.66 -52.26 31.98
CA GLY A 105 29.27 -53.23 31.04
C GLY A 105 28.51 -54.59 31.08
N TRP A 106 28.53 -55.50 30.08
CA TRP A 106 29.16 -55.53 28.75
C TRP A 106 28.54 -56.66 27.86
N GLY A 107 28.66 -56.62 26.52
CA GLY A 107 28.14 -57.64 25.56
C GLY A 107 27.35 -56.99 24.39
N VAL A 108 27.78 -56.88 23.11
CA VAL A 108 28.41 -57.82 22.13
C VAL A 108 27.38 -58.80 21.53
N ALA A 109 27.18 -58.94 20.21
CA ALA A 109 27.80 -58.37 18.99
C ALA A 109 26.71 -57.83 18.00
N SER A 110 26.82 -57.65 16.67
CA SER A 110 27.87 -57.86 15.62
C SER A 110 27.51 -57.09 14.33
N GLY A 111 28.49 -56.67 13.52
CA GLY A 111 28.28 -56.16 12.14
C GLY A 111 29.62 -55.74 11.48
N LEU A 112 29.89 -56.19 10.25
CA LEU A 112 31.24 -56.18 9.66
C LEU A 112 31.81 -54.79 9.28
N SER A 113 33.14 -54.68 9.35
CA SER A 113 33.98 -53.71 8.64
C SER A 113 35.25 -54.41 8.11
N LEU A 114 35.98 -53.79 7.17
CA LEU A 114 37.21 -54.35 6.59
C LEU A 114 38.26 -53.25 6.30
N ASN A 115 39.55 -53.56 6.53
CA ASN A 115 40.71 -52.64 6.47
C ASN A 115 41.30 -52.58 5.02
N LEU A 116 42.40 -51.91 4.63
CA LEU A 116 43.77 -51.63 5.17
C LEU A 116 44.39 -50.38 4.46
N VAL A 117 45.63 -49.90 4.69
CA VAL A 117 46.40 -49.48 5.90
C VAL A 117 47.79 -48.93 5.47
N ALA A 118 48.34 -47.92 6.19
CA ALA A 118 49.71 -47.34 6.07
C ALA A 118 50.06 -46.57 4.76
N GLY A 119 51.12 -45.72 4.68
CA GLY A 119 51.93 -45.10 5.74
C GLY A 119 53.30 -44.52 5.31
N HIS A 120 53.78 -43.49 6.05
CA HIS A 120 55.18 -42.98 6.20
C HIS A 120 55.91 -42.17 5.10
N ASN A 121 56.54 -41.07 5.58
CA ASN A 121 57.81 -40.41 5.19
C ASN A 121 58.02 -39.78 3.78
N ALA A 122 59.01 -38.90 3.54
CA ALA A 122 59.44 -37.64 4.21
C ALA A 122 60.72 -37.04 3.55
N PHE A 123 60.59 -35.93 2.81
CA PHE A 123 61.66 -34.97 2.41
C PHE A 123 61.01 -33.58 2.15
N ARG A 124 61.54 -32.36 2.42
CA ARG A 124 62.75 -31.80 3.09
C ARG A 124 63.77 -31.08 2.16
N ASP A 125 64.14 -29.85 2.54
CA ASP A 125 65.10 -28.86 1.96
C ASP A 125 64.77 -28.30 0.54
N GLY A 126 64.97 -27.01 0.20
CA GLY A 126 65.27 -25.82 1.02
C GLY A 126 65.57 -24.52 0.20
N VAL A 127 65.69 -23.38 0.93
CA VAL A 127 66.63 -22.24 0.70
C VAL A 127 66.37 -21.15 -0.40
N THR A 128 65.95 -19.96 0.08
CA THR A 128 66.23 -18.54 -0.31
C THR A 128 66.16 -17.96 -1.75
N CYS A 129 65.35 -16.90 -1.87
CA CYS A 129 65.58 -15.53 -2.40
C CYS A 129 66.70 -15.22 -3.43
N LEU A 130 66.35 -14.55 -4.55
CA LEU A 130 66.72 -13.13 -4.85
C LEU A 130 66.14 -12.62 -6.21
N ASP A 131 65.98 -11.29 -6.31
CA ASP A 131 66.00 -10.33 -7.44
C ASP A 131 65.96 -10.74 -8.94
N SER A 132 65.62 -9.86 -9.91
CA SER A 132 64.77 -8.64 -9.97
C SER A 132 64.70 -8.08 -11.43
N SER A 133 63.84 -7.07 -11.67
CA SER A 133 63.88 -6.07 -12.77
C SER A 133 63.37 -6.44 -14.19
N LEU A 134 63.04 -5.37 -14.97
CA LEU A 134 62.63 -5.32 -16.39
C LEU A 134 61.29 -6.02 -16.76
N GLY A 135 60.21 -5.36 -17.18
CA GLY A 135 59.90 -3.93 -17.26
C GLY A 135 59.94 -3.31 -18.67
N LEU A 136 58.79 -3.19 -19.36
CA LEU A 136 58.43 -2.10 -20.29
C LEU A 136 56.96 -2.17 -20.76
N THR A 137 56.46 -1.07 -21.33
CA THR A 137 55.04 -0.75 -21.52
C THR A 137 54.41 -1.21 -22.86
N THR A 138 53.09 -1.49 -22.78
CA THR A 138 51.98 -1.24 -23.75
C THR A 138 52.20 -0.16 -24.85
N PRO A 139 51.42 -0.07 -25.96
CA PRO A 139 49.98 -0.43 -26.08
C PRO A 139 49.41 -0.86 -27.46
N LEU A 140 48.06 -0.94 -27.52
CA LEU A 140 47.13 -0.58 -28.62
C LEU A 140 46.56 -1.62 -29.62
N CYS A 141 45.33 -1.31 -30.05
CA CYS A 141 44.36 -2.12 -30.79
C CYS A 141 44.49 -2.02 -32.33
N LEU A 142 43.79 -2.90 -33.09
CA LEU A 142 42.68 -2.50 -33.99
C LEU A 142 42.06 -3.62 -34.87
N SER A 143 40.78 -3.95 -34.60
CA SER A 143 39.64 -4.03 -35.56
C SER A 143 39.60 -4.92 -36.83
N ARG A 144 38.33 -5.22 -37.20
CA ARG A 144 37.76 -5.48 -38.55
C ARG A 144 37.89 -6.88 -39.21
N TRP A 145 36.72 -7.48 -39.43
CA TRP A 145 36.43 -8.48 -40.46
C TRP A 145 36.06 -7.85 -41.82
N ARG A 146 36.35 -8.56 -42.91
CA ARG A 146 35.56 -8.55 -44.16
C ARG A 146 35.76 -9.87 -44.93
N LYS A 147 34.72 -10.34 -45.63
CA LYS A 147 34.72 -11.59 -46.44
C LYS A 147 34.87 -11.30 -47.94
N SER A 148 35.71 -12.08 -48.61
CA SER A 148 35.72 -12.43 -50.05
C SER A 148 36.96 -13.31 -50.32
N GLY A 149 36.96 -14.36 -51.14
CA GLY A 149 35.88 -15.01 -51.91
C GLY A 149 36.47 -16.10 -52.83
N ASP A 150 35.62 -17.07 -53.20
CA ASP A 150 35.67 -18.00 -54.35
C ASP A 150 36.79 -19.05 -54.55
N ASP A 151 36.31 -20.26 -54.89
CA ASP A 151 36.80 -21.28 -55.86
C ASP A 151 38.14 -22.05 -55.75
N GLY A 152 38.13 -23.28 -56.30
CA GLY A 152 39.36 -23.98 -56.75
C GLY A 152 39.47 -25.51 -56.60
N GLY A 153 38.39 -26.31 -56.73
CA GLY A 153 38.38 -27.72 -56.29
C GLY A 153 39.25 -28.79 -57.00
N ARG A 154 39.37 -29.94 -56.30
CA ARG A 154 39.72 -31.33 -56.75
C ARG A 154 41.20 -31.58 -57.17
N SER A 155 41.81 -32.77 -57.01
CA SER A 155 41.27 -34.12 -56.69
C SER A 155 42.32 -35.11 -56.12
N TYR A 156 41.86 -36.01 -55.23
CA TYR A 156 42.29 -37.42 -54.94
C TYR A 156 43.77 -37.86 -54.84
N GLY A 157 44.09 -38.60 -53.74
CA GLY A 157 45.25 -39.51 -53.72
C GLY A 157 45.60 -40.19 -52.37
N VAL A 158 44.98 -41.34 -52.06
CA VAL A 158 45.47 -42.45 -51.17
C VAL A 158 45.58 -42.23 -49.63
N LEU A 159 44.67 -42.89 -48.91
CA LEU A 159 44.81 -43.81 -47.73
C LEU A 159 46.18 -43.91 -46.99
N ASP A 160 46.29 -44.24 -45.69
CA ASP A 160 45.44 -44.12 -44.48
C ASP A 160 46.30 -44.52 -43.24
N ASP A 161 45.68 -44.71 -42.05
CA ASP A 161 46.25 -45.28 -40.79
C ASP A 161 47.14 -44.38 -39.89
N ALA A 162 46.51 -43.48 -39.13
CA ALA A 162 47.08 -42.91 -37.88
C ALA A 162 46.02 -42.26 -36.93
N SER A 163 44.85 -42.86 -36.68
CA SER A 163 43.73 -42.16 -36.01
C SER A 163 42.96 -42.92 -34.90
N ASP A 164 43.55 -43.92 -34.24
CA ASP A 164 42.82 -44.76 -33.25
C ASP A 164 43.20 -44.56 -31.76
N ILE A 165 43.86 -43.44 -31.40
CA ILE A 165 44.16 -43.09 -29.99
C ILE A 165 43.82 -41.61 -29.67
N ARG A 166 42.68 -41.13 -30.21
CA ARG A 166 42.09 -39.81 -29.84
C ARG A 166 40.56 -39.79 -29.72
N GLY A 167 39.85 -40.85 -30.11
CA GLY A 167 38.39 -40.94 -29.94
C GLY A 167 37.98 -41.22 -28.49
N SER A 168 38.29 -42.42 -27.99
CA SER A 168 37.80 -42.94 -26.70
C SER A 168 37.98 -41.98 -25.52
N PHE A 169 39.16 -41.36 -25.36
CA PHE A 169 39.41 -40.46 -24.24
C PHE A 169 38.57 -39.18 -24.28
N ASN A 170 38.19 -38.72 -25.47
CA ASN A 170 37.36 -37.53 -25.63
C ASN A 170 35.87 -37.89 -25.50
N ASP A 171 35.45 -39.06 -26.00
CA ASP A 171 34.08 -39.55 -25.89
C ASP A 171 33.73 -40.05 -24.47
N GLU A 172 34.65 -40.66 -23.72
CA GLU A 172 34.43 -40.96 -22.30
C GLU A 172 34.36 -39.70 -21.44
N ILE A 173 35.17 -38.67 -21.75
CA ILE A 173 35.08 -37.37 -21.07
C ILE A 173 33.77 -36.67 -21.45
N HIS A 174 33.36 -36.66 -22.72
CA HIS A 174 32.09 -36.06 -23.14
C HIS A 174 30.86 -36.83 -22.67
N ALA A 175 30.90 -38.17 -22.61
CA ALA A 175 29.84 -38.98 -22.01
C ALA A 175 29.77 -38.75 -20.50
N SER A 176 30.91 -38.72 -19.80
CA SER A 176 30.97 -38.38 -18.38
C SER A 176 30.47 -36.95 -18.11
N TYR A 177 30.87 -35.96 -18.92
CA TYR A 177 30.37 -34.59 -18.81
C TYR A 177 28.88 -34.52 -19.13
N ALA A 178 28.38 -35.22 -20.16
CA ALA A 178 26.97 -35.24 -20.49
C ALA A 178 26.14 -35.88 -19.37
N THR A 179 26.57 -37.03 -18.84
CA THR A 179 25.92 -37.71 -17.72
C THR A 179 25.98 -36.89 -16.43
N ILE A 180 27.12 -36.25 -16.12
CA ILE A 180 27.25 -35.34 -14.95
C ILE A 180 26.43 -34.05 -15.15
N VAL A 181 26.34 -33.50 -16.36
CA VAL A 181 25.48 -32.35 -16.69
C VAL A 181 23.99 -32.72 -16.61
N HIS A 182 23.63 -33.97 -16.91
CA HIS A 182 22.28 -34.49 -16.77
C HIS A 182 21.92 -34.79 -15.29
N LEU A 183 22.88 -35.27 -14.51
CA LEU A 183 22.78 -35.51 -13.05
C LEU A 183 22.83 -34.22 -12.22
N LEU A 184 23.34 -33.11 -12.77
CA LEU A 184 23.49 -31.81 -12.10
C LEU A 184 22.68 -30.69 -12.78
N ALA A 185 21.50 -31.04 -13.31
CA ALA A 185 20.33 -30.21 -13.10
C ALA A 185 19.67 -30.68 -11.80
N THR A 186 19.59 -29.83 -10.78
CA THR A 186 18.74 -30.13 -9.62
C THR A 186 17.29 -30.00 -10.05
N GLU A 187 16.72 -31.13 -10.46
CA GLU A 187 15.29 -31.27 -10.67
C GLU A 187 14.51 -30.71 -9.48
N ASN A 188 13.32 -30.15 -9.75
CA ASN A 188 12.47 -29.65 -8.67
C ASN A 188 12.26 -30.77 -7.65
N ALA A 189 12.51 -30.44 -6.39
CA ALA A 189 12.45 -31.32 -5.23
C ALA A 189 11.17 -32.16 -5.10
N PHE A 190 10.10 -31.76 -5.78
CA PHE A 190 8.74 -32.28 -5.75
C PHE A 190 8.23 -32.69 -7.15
N ASN A 191 9.11 -32.91 -8.14
CA ASN A 191 8.74 -33.43 -9.47
C ASN A 191 7.91 -34.74 -9.40
N SER A 192 8.07 -35.53 -8.34
CA SER A 192 7.30 -36.77 -8.11
C SER A 192 5.80 -36.57 -7.87
N ILE A 193 5.35 -35.35 -7.54
CA ILE A 193 3.91 -35.01 -7.39
C ILE A 193 3.36 -34.18 -8.56
N LEU A 194 4.13 -34.00 -9.64
CA LEU A 194 3.68 -33.36 -10.87
C LEU A 194 2.83 -34.35 -11.69
N THR A 195 1.52 -34.10 -11.78
CA THR A 195 0.55 -35.00 -12.42
C THR A 195 -0.33 -34.28 -13.44
N GLY A 196 -0.88 -35.02 -14.40
CA GLY A 196 -1.84 -34.51 -15.38
C GLY A 196 -3.22 -34.22 -14.77
N LEU A 197 -3.89 -33.18 -15.25
CA LEU A 197 -5.28 -32.86 -14.91
C LEU A 197 -6.20 -33.34 -16.05
N PRO A 198 -6.99 -34.41 -15.88
CA PRO A 198 -7.81 -34.97 -16.96
C PRO A 198 -8.97 -34.05 -17.37
N LYS A 199 -9.32 -34.04 -18.66
CA LYS A 199 -10.55 -33.42 -19.18
C LYS A 199 -11.72 -34.40 -19.15
N PRO A 200 -12.97 -33.93 -18.90
CA PRO A 200 -14.16 -34.79 -18.94
C PRO A 200 -14.38 -35.54 -20.27
N ASN A 201 -13.93 -34.96 -21.39
CA ASN A 201 -14.11 -35.51 -22.74
C ASN A 201 -12.86 -36.26 -23.27
N GLY A 202 -11.88 -36.54 -22.40
CA GLY A 202 -10.59 -37.13 -22.77
C GLY A 202 -9.50 -36.09 -23.08
N GLY A 203 -8.24 -36.51 -22.91
CA GLY A 203 -7.07 -35.62 -22.90
C GLY A 203 -6.86 -34.93 -21.55
N GLU A 204 -5.88 -34.04 -21.47
CA GLU A 204 -5.53 -33.30 -20.25
C GLU A 204 -5.67 -31.78 -20.44
N TYR A 205 -6.00 -31.06 -19.37
CA TYR A 205 -5.97 -29.60 -19.32
C TYR A 205 -4.54 -29.06 -19.22
N GLY A 206 -3.62 -29.85 -18.68
CA GLY A 206 -2.24 -29.49 -18.35
C GLY A 206 -1.79 -30.24 -17.09
N LYS A 207 -0.54 -30.05 -16.67
CA LYS A 207 0.05 -30.67 -15.48
C LYS A 207 0.01 -29.75 -14.28
N TYR A 208 -0.01 -30.29 -13.06
CA TYR A 208 0.03 -29.52 -11.82
C TYR A 208 0.77 -30.27 -10.70
N PHE A 209 1.31 -29.52 -9.74
CA PHE A 209 1.85 -30.08 -8.50
C PHE A 209 0.67 -30.40 -7.56
N SER A 210 0.47 -31.69 -7.30
CA SER A 210 -0.66 -32.18 -6.49
C SER A 210 -0.34 -32.10 -4.99
N LEU A 211 -0.93 -31.13 -4.29
CA LEU A 211 -0.79 -31.00 -2.83
C LEU A 211 -1.27 -32.26 -2.07
N PRO A 212 -2.38 -32.93 -2.46
CA PRO A 212 -2.77 -34.20 -1.82
C PRO A 212 -1.76 -35.33 -2.00
N ALA A 213 -0.93 -35.31 -3.05
CA ALA A 213 0.08 -36.35 -3.30
C ALA A 213 1.33 -36.21 -2.40
N LEU A 214 1.39 -35.23 -1.50
CA LEU A 214 2.36 -35.16 -0.41
C LEU A 214 2.02 -36.07 0.77
N ASP A 215 0.78 -36.58 0.85
CA ASP A 215 0.28 -37.46 1.93
C ASP A 215 0.45 -36.92 3.36
N ASP A 216 0.48 -35.58 3.52
CA ASP A 216 0.64 -34.91 4.82
C ASP A 216 -0.70 -34.38 5.37
N PRO A 217 -1.19 -34.88 6.53
CA PRO A 217 -2.47 -34.46 7.10
C PRO A 217 -2.49 -33.01 7.62
N ARG A 218 -1.32 -32.34 7.75
CA ARG A 218 -1.25 -30.91 8.10
C ARG A 218 -1.85 -30.04 7.01
N ILE A 219 -1.66 -30.39 5.73
CA ILE A 219 -2.14 -29.64 4.56
C ILE A 219 -3.67 -29.46 4.60
N ASP A 220 -4.37 -30.50 5.07
CA ASP A 220 -5.83 -30.53 5.17
C ASP A 220 -6.39 -29.49 6.15
N ARG A 221 -5.60 -29.11 7.18
CA ARG A 221 -5.93 -28.11 8.21
C ARG A 221 -5.55 -26.68 7.83
N LEU A 222 -4.66 -26.48 6.86
CA LEU A 222 -4.15 -25.15 6.47
C LEU A 222 -5.27 -24.23 5.94
N PRO A 223 -5.26 -22.93 6.28
CA PRO A 223 -6.02 -21.90 5.58
C PRO A 223 -5.79 -21.93 4.07
N TYR A 224 -6.80 -21.61 3.26
CA TYR A 224 -6.67 -21.60 1.79
C TYR A 224 -5.59 -20.62 1.30
N SER A 225 -5.51 -19.46 1.94
CA SER A 225 -4.45 -18.46 1.75
C SER A 225 -3.04 -19.04 1.86
N ILE A 226 -2.80 -19.92 2.83
CA ILE A 226 -1.49 -20.57 3.04
C ILE A 226 -1.25 -21.69 2.01
N ARG A 227 -2.29 -22.37 1.51
CA ARG A 227 -2.17 -23.37 0.42
C ARG A 227 -1.64 -22.76 -0.88
N ILE A 228 -1.94 -21.47 -1.16
CA ILE A 228 -1.40 -20.75 -2.33
C ILE A 228 0.09 -20.44 -2.16
N LEU A 229 0.53 -20.06 -0.95
CA LEU A 229 1.96 -19.88 -0.64
C LEU A 229 2.71 -21.21 -0.76
N LEU A 230 2.11 -22.30 -0.27
CA LEU A 230 2.64 -23.66 -0.34
C LEU A 230 2.85 -24.13 -1.78
N GLU A 231 1.85 -23.94 -2.66
CA GLU A 231 1.96 -24.27 -4.08
C GLU A 231 3.09 -23.48 -4.76
N SER A 232 3.17 -22.17 -4.52
CA SER A 232 4.23 -21.34 -5.09
C SER A 232 5.62 -21.80 -4.64
N ALA A 233 5.79 -22.14 -3.36
CA ALA A 233 7.05 -22.68 -2.86
C ALA A 233 7.39 -24.05 -3.47
N ILE A 234 6.43 -24.96 -3.59
CA ILE A 234 6.62 -26.29 -4.19
C ILE A 234 7.02 -26.18 -5.66
N ARG A 235 6.23 -25.47 -6.48
CA ARG A 235 6.47 -25.33 -7.93
C ARG A 235 7.79 -24.65 -8.25
N ASN A 236 8.28 -23.79 -7.37
CA ASN A 236 9.54 -23.06 -7.53
C ASN A 236 10.71 -23.66 -6.74
N CYS A 237 10.59 -24.87 -6.17
CA CYS A 237 11.63 -25.48 -5.32
C CYS A 237 12.86 -25.96 -6.12
N ASP A 238 13.74 -25.02 -6.42
CA ASP A 238 15.04 -25.20 -7.08
C ASP A 238 16.17 -25.69 -6.15
N ASN A 239 15.94 -25.68 -4.82
CA ASN A 239 16.91 -25.96 -3.76
C ASN A 239 18.03 -24.89 -3.60
N PHE A 240 17.89 -23.73 -4.23
CA PHE A 240 18.81 -22.59 -4.10
C PHE A 240 18.11 -21.34 -3.57
N GLN A 241 17.06 -20.90 -4.26
CA GLN A 241 16.23 -19.75 -3.89
C GLN A 241 14.99 -20.14 -3.09
N VAL A 242 14.50 -21.36 -3.31
CA VAL A 242 13.42 -21.97 -2.54
C VAL A 242 13.84 -23.39 -2.20
N THR A 243 14.07 -23.67 -0.92
CA THR A 243 14.57 -24.96 -0.45
C THR A 243 13.45 -25.86 0.06
N LYS A 244 13.70 -27.18 0.16
CA LYS A 244 12.75 -28.11 0.80
C LYS A 244 12.41 -27.71 2.25
N LYS A 245 13.33 -27.02 2.94
CA LYS A 245 13.09 -26.50 4.29
C LYS A 245 12.03 -25.39 4.29
N ASP A 246 11.97 -24.58 3.24
CA ASP A 246 11.00 -23.49 3.13
C ASP A 246 9.60 -24.01 2.82
N VAL A 247 9.48 -25.08 2.04
CA VAL A 247 8.23 -25.81 1.88
C VAL A 247 7.78 -26.41 3.22
N GLU A 248 8.66 -27.07 3.96
CA GLU A 248 8.34 -27.62 5.30
C GLU A 248 7.94 -26.53 6.31
N LYS A 249 8.58 -25.34 6.30
CA LYS A 249 8.15 -24.18 7.12
C LYS A 249 6.68 -23.82 6.88
N ILE A 250 6.20 -23.92 5.63
CA ILE A 250 4.83 -23.56 5.25
C ILE A 250 3.85 -24.69 5.59
N ILE A 251 4.25 -25.96 5.49
CA ILE A 251 3.41 -27.09 5.94
C ILE A 251 3.25 -27.06 7.47
N ASP A 252 4.30 -26.72 8.21
CA ASP A 252 4.29 -26.57 9.68
C ASP A 252 3.75 -25.20 10.17
N TRP A 253 2.97 -24.48 9.33
CA TRP A 253 2.49 -23.10 9.56
C TRP A 253 1.95 -22.82 10.97
N GLU A 254 1.20 -23.75 11.55
CA GLU A 254 0.61 -23.64 12.90
C GLU A 254 1.68 -23.44 13.99
N ASN A 255 2.85 -24.06 13.81
CA ASN A 255 4.00 -23.97 14.72
C ASN A 255 5.03 -22.91 14.29
N THR A 256 5.10 -22.54 13.01
CA THR A 256 6.17 -21.68 12.46
C THR A 256 5.75 -20.22 12.31
N SER A 257 4.49 -19.93 11.97
CA SER A 257 4.00 -18.55 11.88
C SER A 257 4.10 -17.78 13.22
N PRO A 258 3.78 -18.37 14.40
CA PRO A 258 3.99 -17.69 15.69
C PRO A 258 5.46 -17.39 16.01
N LYS A 259 6.41 -18.05 15.33
CA LYS A 259 7.86 -17.81 15.46
C LYS A 259 8.38 -16.76 14.47
N LEU A 260 7.50 -16.16 13.66
CA LEU A 260 7.81 -15.17 12.63
C LEU A 260 8.87 -15.63 11.61
N VAL A 261 8.83 -16.91 11.20
CA VAL A 261 9.81 -17.42 10.22
C VAL A 261 9.68 -16.75 8.86
N GLU A 262 10.81 -16.51 8.21
CA GLU A 262 10.85 -16.10 6.80
C GLU A 262 10.46 -17.24 5.85
N ILE A 263 9.70 -16.91 4.82
CA ILE A 263 9.45 -17.76 3.64
C ILE A 263 9.68 -16.98 2.33
N PRO A 264 10.16 -17.65 1.28
CA PRO A 264 10.22 -17.09 -0.07
C PRO A 264 8.83 -17.11 -0.74
N PHE A 265 8.49 -16.05 -1.48
CA PHE A 265 7.29 -16.03 -2.32
C PHE A 265 7.56 -15.49 -3.74
N LYS A 266 7.16 -16.28 -4.75
CA LYS A 266 7.17 -15.90 -6.17
C LYS A 266 5.71 -15.69 -6.62
N PRO A 267 5.26 -14.44 -6.88
CA PRO A 267 3.91 -14.16 -7.38
C PRO A 267 3.79 -14.59 -8.85
N ALA A 268 2.56 -14.85 -9.32
CA ALA A 268 2.33 -15.22 -10.72
C ALA A 268 2.48 -14.02 -11.69
N ARG A 269 2.24 -12.79 -11.21
CA ARG A 269 2.28 -11.55 -12.01
C ARG A 269 2.41 -10.29 -11.12
N VAL A 270 2.58 -9.13 -11.76
CA VAL A 270 2.66 -7.81 -11.12
C VAL A 270 1.61 -6.86 -11.71
N LEU A 271 1.03 -5.98 -10.87
CA LEU A 271 0.01 -4.99 -11.26
C LEU A 271 0.50 -3.55 -11.01
N LEU A 272 0.35 -2.67 -12.01
CA LEU A 272 0.77 -1.27 -11.96
C LEU A 272 -0.39 -0.31 -12.27
N GLN A 273 -0.30 0.90 -11.72
CA GLN A 273 -1.13 2.06 -12.10
C GLN A 273 -0.24 3.27 -12.43
N ASP A 274 -0.67 4.24 -13.23
CA ASP A 274 0.25 5.21 -13.86
C ASP A 274 1.05 6.13 -12.91
N PHE A 275 0.58 6.41 -11.69
CA PHE A 275 1.35 7.15 -10.68
C PHE A 275 2.48 6.32 -10.06
N THR A 276 2.50 4.99 -10.15
CA THR A 276 3.63 4.14 -9.70
C THR A 276 4.32 3.41 -10.83
N GLY A 277 3.63 3.19 -11.95
CA GLY A 277 4.20 2.66 -13.18
C GLY A 277 5.18 3.63 -13.84
N VAL A 278 4.94 4.96 -13.78
CA VAL A 278 5.94 5.94 -14.27
C VAL A 278 7.27 5.83 -13.51
N PRO A 279 7.34 5.95 -12.17
CA PRO A 279 8.62 5.76 -11.47
C PRO A 279 9.20 4.35 -11.65
N ALA A 280 8.40 3.28 -11.68
CA ALA A 280 8.92 1.93 -11.92
C ALA A 280 9.56 1.76 -13.31
N VAL A 281 8.99 2.36 -14.36
CA VAL A 281 9.57 2.34 -15.72
C VAL A 281 10.78 3.30 -15.82
N VAL A 282 10.82 4.38 -15.05
CA VAL A 282 12.03 5.23 -14.89
C VAL A 282 13.16 4.43 -14.25
N ASP A 283 12.90 3.77 -13.13
CA ASP A 283 13.89 2.97 -12.42
C ASP A 283 14.41 1.82 -13.33
N LEU A 284 13.52 1.09 -14.03
CA LEU A 284 13.93 0.07 -15.02
C LEU A 284 14.76 0.66 -16.19
N ALA A 285 14.45 1.87 -16.68
CA ALA A 285 15.25 2.54 -17.70
C ALA A 285 16.64 2.90 -17.17
N CYS A 286 16.72 3.46 -15.96
CA CYS A 286 17.98 3.77 -15.29
C CYS A 286 18.81 2.52 -14.97
N MET A 287 18.18 1.38 -14.65
CA MET A 287 18.88 0.10 -14.49
C MET A 287 19.49 -0.39 -15.80
N ARG A 288 18.83 -0.17 -16.96
CA ARG A 288 19.41 -0.46 -18.28
C ARG A 288 20.64 0.39 -18.55
N ASP A 289 20.55 1.69 -18.29
CA ASP A 289 21.67 2.61 -18.43
C ASP A 289 22.81 2.27 -17.47
N ALA A 290 22.52 1.85 -16.23
CA ALA A 290 23.50 1.40 -15.26
C ALA A 290 24.20 0.10 -15.70
N MET A 291 23.48 -0.92 -16.19
CA MET A 291 24.11 -2.13 -16.75
C MET A 291 25.01 -1.81 -17.94
N ASN A 292 24.57 -0.90 -18.83
CA ASN A 292 25.35 -0.46 -19.98
C ASN A 292 26.63 0.33 -19.55
N LYS A 293 26.51 1.25 -18.58
CA LYS A 293 27.65 1.97 -17.97
C LYS A 293 28.64 1.02 -17.28
N LEU A 294 28.17 -0.10 -16.74
CA LEU A 294 28.98 -1.18 -16.16
C LEU A 294 29.46 -2.24 -17.18
N GLY A 295 29.20 -2.06 -18.48
CA GLY A 295 29.71 -2.93 -19.56
C GLY A 295 28.96 -4.26 -19.74
N SER A 296 27.76 -4.40 -19.21
CA SER A 296 26.92 -5.61 -19.32
C SER A 296 25.71 -5.39 -20.24
N ASP A 297 25.10 -6.49 -20.71
CA ASP A 297 23.89 -6.46 -21.53
C ASP A 297 22.68 -5.87 -20.79
N SER A 298 22.22 -4.71 -21.25
CA SER A 298 21.02 -4.02 -20.76
C SER A 298 19.71 -4.81 -20.96
N ASN A 299 19.64 -5.75 -21.91
CA ASN A 299 18.42 -6.53 -22.17
C ASN A 299 18.09 -7.51 -21.02
N LYS A 300 19.05 -7.79 -20.13
CA LYS A 300 18.82 -8.51 -18.85
C LYS A 300 17.83 -7.77 -17.93
N ILE A 301 17.69 -6.44 -18.05
CA ILE A 301 16.62 -5.70 -17.37
C ILE A 301 15.34 -5.87 -18.19
N ASN A 302 14.58 -6.91 -17.86
CA ASN A 302 13.25 -7.16 -18.41
C ASN A 302 12.37 -7.92 -17.40
N PRO A 303 11.06 -7.61 -17.28
CA PRO A 303 10.14 -8.42 -16.49
C PRO A 303 10.10 -9.91 -16.92
N LEU A 304 10.27 -10.80 -15.95
CA LEU A 304 10.21 -12.27 -16.11
C LEU A 304 8.78 -12.81 -15.89
N VAL A 305 7.97 -12.10 -15.11
CA VAL A 305 6.53 -12.36 -14.92
C VAL A 305 5.69 -11.33 -15.70
N PRO A 306 4.42 -11.65 -16.04
CA PRO A 306 3.50 -10.67 -16.65
C PRO A 306 3.34 -9.42 -15.78
N VAL A 307 3.36 -8.25 -16.42
CA VAL A 307 3.15 -6.95 -15.79
C VAL A 307 1.97 -6.27 -16.47
N ASP A 308 0.83 -6.20 -15.78
CA ASP A 308 -0.33 -5.45 -16.27
C ASP A 308 -0.29 -4.03 -15.69
N LEU A 309 -0.20 -2.99 -16.52
CA LEU A 309 -0.28 -1.57 -16.11
C LEU A 309 -1.60 -0.96 -16.61
N VAL A 310 -2.33 -0.25 -15.74
CA VAL A 310 -3.54 0.49 -16.10
C VAL A 310 -3.35 1.99 -15.89
N ILE A 311 -3.84 2.81 -16.83
CA ILE A 311 -3.75 4.27 -16.73
C ILE A 311 -5.10 4.84 -16.29
N ASP A 312 -5.18 5.26 -15.02
CA ASP A 312 -6.42 5.60 -14.32
C ASP A 312 -6.28 6.66 -13.21
N HIS A 313 -5.05 7.04 -12.83
CA HIS A 313 -4.76 8.08 -11.84
C HIS A 313 -4.52 9.46 -12.49
N SER A 314 -4.45 9.54 -13.82
CA SER A 314 -4.19 10.78 -14.57
C SER A 314 -5.41 11.70 -14.77
N VAL A 315 -6.63 11.15 -14.85
CA VAL A 315 -7.87 11.91 -15.05
C VAL A 315 -8.28 12.68 -13.79
N GLN A 316 -8.81 13.89 -13.99
CA GLN A 316 -9.33 14.75 -12.92
C GLN A 316 -10.74 15.21 -13.25
N VAL A 317 -11.50 15.59 -12.22
CA VAL A 317 -12.87 16.10 -12.40
C VAL A 317 -12.82 17.62 -12.60
N ASP A 318 -12.20 18.08 -13.68
CA ASP A 318 -12.19 19.50 -14.05
C ASP A 318 -13.62 19.98 -14.33
N VAL A 319 -14.31 19.28 -15.24
CA VAL A 319 -15.72 19.48 -15.58
C VAL A 319 -16.60 18.45 -14.84
N ALA A 320 -17.70 18.93 -14.28
CA ALA A 320 -18.73 18.14 -13.59
C ALA A 320 -20.14 18.59 -14.04
N ARG A 321 -21.18 17.83 -13.67
CA ARG A 321 -22.60 18.16 -13.94
C ARG A 321 -22.94 18.53 -15.40
N SER A 322 -22.21 17.97 -16.37
CA SER A 322 -22.38 18.26 -17.81
C SER A 322 -22.27 16.99 -18.65
N GLU A 323 -23.06 16.90 -19.72
CA GLU A 323 -22.99 15.80 -20.70
C GLU A 323 -21.62 15.69 -21.39
N ASN A 324 -20.93 16.83 -21.57
CA ASN A 324 -19.60 16.89 -22.19
C ASN A 324 -18.46 16.59 -21.20
N ALA A 325 -18.74 16.28 -19.93
CA ALA A 325 -17.71 16.17 -18.89
C ALA A 325 -16.66 15.09 -19.20
N VAL A 326 -17.08 13.92 -19.71
CA VAL A 326 -16.14 12.83 -20.08
C VAL A 326 -15.13 13.29 -21.13
N GLN A 327 -15.60 13.91 -22.22
CA GLN A 327 -14.73 14.32 -23.31
C GLN A 327 -13.80 15.46 -22.88
N ALA A 328 -14.32 16.47 -22.18
CA ALA A 328 -13.51 17.59 -21.69
C ALA A 328 -12.41 17.14 -20.71
N ASN A 329 -12.75 16.27 -19.75
CA ASN A 329 -11.78 15.76 -18.77
C ASN A 329 -10.74 14.85 -19.41
N MET A 330 -11.12 14.01 -20.38
CA MET A 330 -10.17 13.19 -21.14
C MET A 330 -9.27 14.03 -22.05
N GLU A 331 -9.76 15.11 -22.65
CA GLU A 331 -8.92 16.01 -23.46
C GLU A 331 -7.88 16.73 -22.58
N LEU A 332 -8.30 17.29 -21.43
CA LEU A 332 -7.39 17.90 -20.45
C LEU A 332 -6.40 16.88 -19.88
N GLU A 333 -6.83 15.65 -19.61
CA GLU A 333 -5.95 14.55 -19.21
C GLU A 333 -4.86 14.30 -20.26
N PHE A 334 -5.22 14.13 -21.54
CA PHE A 334 -4.26 13.88 -22.61
C PHE A 334 -3.33 15.08 -22.87
N GLN A 335 -3.84 16.32 -22.82
CA GLN A 335 -3.01 17.52 -22.94
C GLN A 335 -1.97 17.59 -21.81
N ARG A 336 -2.38 17.39 -20.54
CA ARG A 336 -1.50 17.48 -19.36
C ARG A 336 -0.51 16.32 -19.24
N ASN A 337 -0.87 15.11 -19.66
CA ASN A 337 -0.10 13.89 -19.40
C ASN A 337 0.60 13.31 -20.65
N LYS A 338 0.55 13.98 -21.82
CA LYS A 338 1.09 13.50 -23.11
C LYS A 338 2.49 12.88 -23.01
N GLU A 339 3.40 13.51 -22.26
CA GLU A 339 4.77 13.02 -22.08
C GLU A 339 4.83 11.72 -21.26
N ARG A 340 4.10 11.66 -20.13
CA ARG A 340 3.97 10.45 -19.29
C ARG A 340 3.36 9.29 -20.09
N PHE A 341 2.36 9.58 -20.93
CA PHE A 341 1.71 8.59 -21.77
C PHE A 341 2.64 8.09 -22.89
N GLY A 342 3.43 8.98 -23.50
CA GLY A 342 4.50 8.59 -24.42
C GLY A 342 5.57 7.72 -23.76
N PHE A 343 5.95 8.04 -22.52
CA PHE A 343 6.91 7.26 -21.73
C PHE A 343 6.39 5.85 -21.40
N LEU A 344 5.15 5.72 -20.91
CA LEU A 344 4.54 4.41 -20.64
C LEU A 344 4.32 3.59 -21.92
N LYS A 345 3.98 4.25 -23.04
CA LYS A 345 3.88 3.58 -24.35
C LYS A 345 5.24 3.10 -24.86
N TRP A 346 6.33 3.87 -24.65
CA TRP A 346 7.70 3.39 -24.87
C TRP A 346 8.02 2.18 -23.96
N GLY A 347 7.65 2.22 -22.68
CA GLY A 347 7.82 1.07 -21.78
C GLY A 347 7.18 -0.21 -22.33
N SER A 348 5.95 -0.12 -22.83
CA SER A 348 5.22 -1.26 -23.45
C SER A 348 5.84 -1.83 -24.73
N THR A 349 6.77 -1.11 -25.39
CA THR A 349 7.51 -1.60 -26.55
C THR A 349 8.98 -1.94 -26.26
N ALA A 350 9.55 -1.37 -25.20
CA ALA A 350 10.93 -1.60 -24.77
C ALA A 350 11.08 -2.78 -23.79
N PHE A 351 10.01 -3.20 -23.12
CA PHE A 351 10.01 -4.32 -22.18
C PHE A 351 9.04 -5.43 -22.61
N GLN A 352 9.52 -6.67 -22.70
CA GLN A 352 8.69 -7.86 -22.89
C GLN A 352 7.86 -8.13 -21.62
N ASN A 353 6.75 -8.85 -21.76
CA ASN A 353 5.79 -9.16 -20.69
C ASN A 353 5.05 -7.95 -20.08
N MET A 354 5.25 -6.73 -20.60
CA MET A 354 4.58 -5.52 -20.12
C MET A 354 3.36 -5.14 -20.98
N LEU A 355 2.16 -5.29 -20.42
CA LEU A 355 0.90 -4.82 -21.00
C LEU A 355 0.56 -3.44 -20.44
N VAL A 356 0.21 -2.47 -21.29
CA VAL A 356 -0.32 -1.17 -20.87
C VAL A 356 -1.76 -0.99 -21.38
N VAL A 357 -2.70 -0.93 -20.44
CA VAL A 357 -4.10 -0.58 -20.66
C VAL A 357 -4.22 0.96 -20.72
N PRO A 358 -4.72 1.53 -21.83
CA PRO A 358 -4.65 2.96 -22.11
C PRO A 358 -5.69 3.80 -21.34
N PRO A 359 -5.55 5.15 -21.32
CA PRO A 359 -6.40 6.04 -20.53
C PRO A 359 -7.88 5.95 -20.91
N GLY A 360 -8.76 6.14 -19.92
CA GLY A 360 -10.21 6.08 -20.09
C GLY A 360 -10.81 4.68 -20.22
N SER A 361 -10.02 3.62 -19.98
CA SER A 361 -10.48 2.22 -20.04
C SER A 361 -11.23 1.76 -18.78
N GLY A 362 -10.82 2.25 -17.61
CA GLY A 362 -11.31 1.81 -16.30
C GLY A 362 -10.27 1.96 -15.19
N ILE A 363 -10.67 1.69 -13.95
CA ILE A 363 -9.81 1.73 -12.75
C ILE A 363 -9.08 0.40 -12.60
N VAL A 364 -7.80 0.46 -12.23
CA VAL A 364 -6.86 -0.67 -12.16
C VAL A 364 -7.44 -1.92 -11.50
N HIS A 365 -8.10 -1.79 -10.34
CA HIS A 365 -8.62 -2.94 -9.60
C HIS A 365 -9.94 -3.50 -10.15
N GLN A 366 -10.77 -2.68 -10.79
CA GLN A 366 -12.00 -3.16 -11.44
C GLN A 366 -11.67 -3.84 -12.78
N VAL A 367 -10.72 -3.29 -13.55
CA VAL A 367 -10.14 -3.95 -14.74
C VAL A 367 -9.40 -5.23 -14.33
N ASN A 368 -8.76 -5.27 -13.16
CA ASN A 368 -8.18 -6.50 -12.62
C ASN A 368 -9.26 -7.55 -12.29
N LEU A 369 -10.33 -7.18 -11.59
CA LEU A 369 -11.42 -8.09 -11.24
C LEU A 369 -12.16 -8.65 -12.48
N GLU A 370 -12.46 -7.78 -13.45
CA GLU A 370 -13.26 -8.13 -14.62
C GLU A 370 -12.44 -8.76 -15.77
N TYR A 371 -11.16 -8.44 -15.91
CA TYR A 371 -10.34 -8.81 -17.09
C TYR A 371 -8.96 -9.40 -16.77
N LEU A 372 -8.15 -8.77 -15.91
CA LEU A 372 -6.77 -9.22 -15.65
C LEU A 372 -6.68 -10.36 -14.60
N GLY A 373 -7.77 -10.72 -13.93
CA GLY A 373 -7.87 -11.90 -13.08
C GLY A 373 -7.83 -13.17 -13.93
N ARG A 374 -6.82 -14.02 -13.70
CA ARG A 374 -6.66 -15.34 -14.35
C ARG A 374 -7.24 -16.46 -13.49
N VAL A 375 -7.22 -16.33 -12.15
CA VAL A 375 -7.59 -17.32 -11.12
C VAL A 375 -6.73 -18.59 -11.12
N VAL A 376 -6.56 -19.24 -12.28
CA VAL A 376 -5.58 -20.32 -12.51
C VAL A 376 -4.81 -19.97 -13.78
N PHE A 377 -3.49 -19.88 -13.68
CA PHE A 377 -2.61 -19.74 -14.83
C PHE A 377 -2.47 -21.06 -15.56
N LYS A 378 -2.27 -20.99 -16.88
CA LYS A 378 -1.66 -22.06 -17.68
C LYS A 378 -0.42 -21.50 -18.37
N THR A 379 0.77 -22.03 -18.06
CA THR A 379 2.03 -21.56 -18.65
C THR A 379 2.98 -22.74 -18.83
N ASN A 380 3.51 -22.92 -20.03
CA ASN A 380 4.35 -24.08 -20.42
C ASN A 380 3.71 -25.44 -20.03
N ASP A 381 2.39 -25.53 -20.25
CA ASP A 381 1.50 -26.64 -19.85
C ASP A 381 1.34 -26.90 -18.34
N ILE A 382 1.95 -26.10 -17.47
CA ILE A 382 1.78 -26.16 -16.01
C ILE A 382 0.60 -25.27 -15.57
N LEU A 383 -0.24 -25.80 -14.68
CA LEU A 383 -1.37 -25.15 -14.03
C LEU A 383 -1.04 -24.79 -12.58
N TYR A 384 -1.33 -23.56 -12.17
CA TYR A 384 -1.07 -23.03 -10.82
C TYR A 384 -1.97 -21.82 -10.50
N PRO A 385 -2.15 -21.42 -9.22
CA PRO A 385 -3.03 -20.32 -8.85
C PRO A 385 -2.52 -18.96 -9.34
N ASP A 386 -3.44 -18.08 -9.73
CA ASP A 386 -3.14 -16.65 -9.88
C ASP A 386 -2.77 -16.05 -8.52
N SER A 387 -1.75 -15.19 -8.53
CA SER A 387 -1.32 -14.41 -7.38
C SER A 387 -0.58 -13.16 -7.87
N VAL A 388 -0.81 -12.03 -7.21
CA VAL A 388 -0.41 -10.72 -7.75
C VAL A 388 0.03 -9.75 -6.67
N VAL A 389 1.22 -9.20 -6.81
CA VAL A 389 1.61 -8.01 -6.04
C VAL A 389 1.42 -6.76 -6.89
N GLY A 390 0.88 -5.71 -6.30
CA GLY A 390 0.53 -4.49 -7.01
C GLY A 390 1.07 -3.23 -6.36
N THR A 391 1.38 -2.23 -7.16
CA THR A 391 1.92 -0.95 -6.69
C THR A 391 0.86 0.06 -6.23
N ASP A 392 -0.37 -0.42 -5.98
CA ASP A 392 -1.37 0.29 -5.16
C ASP A 392 -1.79 -0.57 -3.97
N SER A 393 -2.16 0.07 -2.86
CA SER A 393 -2.50 -0.64 -1.62
C SER A 393 -3.71 -1.58 -1.76
N HIS A 394 -4.69 -1.24 -2.61
CA HIS A 394 -5.97 -1.95 -2.68
C HIS A 394 -6.00 -3.08 -3.73
N THR A 395 -4.83 -3.56 -4.18
CA THR A 395 -4.71 -4.77 -5.03
C THR A 395 -5.37 -5.99 -4.38
N THR A 396 -5.47 -5.99 -3.05
CA THR A 396 -6.26 -6.93 -2.22
C THR A 396 -7.73 -7.04 -2.66
N MET A 397 -8.28 -6.10 -3.42
CA MET A 397 -9.61 -6.23 -4.04
C MET A 397 -9.77 -7.52 -4.87
N ILE A 398 -8.67 -8.06 -5.41
CA ILE A 398 -8.68 -9.33 -6.16
C ILE A 398 -8.79 -10.56 -5.25
N ASP A 399 -8.56 -10.43 -3.94
CA ASP A 399 -8.73 -11.53 -2.98
C ASP A 399 -10.21 -11.98 -2.87
N GLY A 400 -11.15 -11.09 -3.25
CA GLY A 400 -12.58 -11.41 -3.40
C GLY A 400 -12.88 -12.38 -4.55
N LEU A 401 -11.93 -12.58 -5.47
CA LEU A 401 -11.94 -13.56 -6.57
C LEU A 401 -11.17 -14.86 -6.20
N GLY A 402 -10.66 -14.97 -4.97
CA GLY A 402 -9.81 -16.09 -4.54
C GLY A 402 -8.40 -16.10 -5.12
N VAL A 403 -7.94 -14.96 -5.64
CA VAL A 403 -6.56 -14.71 -6.09
C VAL A 403 -5.81 -14.03 -4.95
N ALA A 404 -4.74 -14.64 -4.43
CA ALA A 404 -3.98 -14.01 -3.35
C ALA A 404 -3.17 -12.81 -3.88
N GLY A 405 -3.46 -11.60 -3.43
CA GLY A 405 -2.73 -10.43 -3.88
C GLY A 405 -2.77 -9.22 -2.94
N TRP A 406 -1.71 -8.41 -2.97
CA TRP A 406 -1.56 -7.31 -2.02
C TRP A 406 -0.72 -6.14 -2.54
N GLY A 407 -0.86 -5.00 -1.86
CA GLY A 407 -0.06 -3.81 -2.09
C GLY A 407 1.40 -3.97 -1.67
N VAL A 408 2.30 -3.54 -2.55
CA VAL A 408 3.76 -3.48 -2.36
C VAL A 408 4.30 -2.13 -2.85
N GLY A 409 5.51 -1.77 -2.44
CA GLY A 409 6.22 -0.62 -3.02
C GLY A 409 6.51 -0.81 -4.52
N GLY A 410 6.74 0.30 -5.23
CA GLY A 410 7.27 0.26 -6.61
C GLY A 410 8.51 -0.64 -6.69
N ILE A 411 9.46 -0.39 -5.80
CA ILE A 411 10.75 -1.07 -5.71
C ILE A 411 10.63 -2.57 -5.34
N GLU A 412 9.68 -2.93 -4.47
CA GLU A 412 9.35 -4.34 -4.19
C GLU A 412 8.77 -5.02 -5.46
N ALA A 413 7.89 -4.32 -6.19
CA ALA A 413 7.33 -4.82 -7.44
C ALA A 413 8.36 -4.90 -8.57
N GLU A 414 9.30 -3.96 -8.69
CA GLU A 414 10.41 -3.98 -9.66
C GLU A 414 11.32 -5.19 -9.44
N ALA A 415 11.63 -5.51 -8.18
CA ALA A 415 12.37 -6.74 -7.83
C ALA A 415 11.56 -8.03 -8.08
N ALA A 416 10.23 -7.97 -8.01
CA ALA A 416 9.35 -9.08 -8.41
C ALA A 416 9.21 -9.21 -9.94
N MET A 417 9.22 -8.09 -10.68
CA MET A 417 9.24 -8.06 -12.15
C MET A 417 10.53 -8.67 -12.69
N LEU A 418 11.69 -8.15 -12.25
CA LEU A 418 13.00 -8.72 -12.56
C LEU A 418 13.22 -10.07 -11.87
N GLY A 419 12.25 -10.50 -11.06
CA GLY A 419 12.00 -11.88 -10.66
C GLY A 419 13.22 -12.58 -10.12
N GLN A 420 13.85 -12.03 -9.08
CA GLN A 420 15.10 -12.50 -8.46
C GLN A 420 15.26 -14.03 -8.57
N GLY A 421 16.00 -14.45 -9.60
CA GLY A 421 15.75 -15.77 -10.22
C GLY A 421 16.36 -15.90 -11.60
N ILE A 422 17.69 -15.72 -11.68
CA ILE A 422 18.44 -16.21 -12.83
C ILE A 422 18.43 -17.74 -12.81
N GLN A 423 17.78 -18.35 -13.80
CA GLN A 423 17.74 -19.82 -13.99
C GLN A 423 19.07 -20.41 -14.50
N HIS A 424 20.10 -19.59 -14.70
CA HIS A 424 21.40 -19.97 -15.26
C HIS A 424 22.56 -19.42 -14.42
N VAL A 425 22.84 -20.07 -13.29
CA VAL A 425 24.17 -20.05 -12.68
C VAL A 425 24.58 -21.49 -12.43
N LYS A 426 25.65 -21.94 -13.10
CA LYS A 426 26.36 -23.16 -12.76
C LYS A 426 27.72 -22.77 -12.20
N GLN A 427 28.10 -23.41 -11.09
CA GLN A 427 29.48 -23.55 -10.63
C GLN A 427 30.22 -22.25 -10.24
N PHE A 428 30.37 -22.02 -8.93
CA PHE A 428 31.68 -22.22 -8.27
C PHE A 428 31.50 -22.43 -6.75
N LEU A 429 32.60 -22.62 -6.03
CA LEU A 429 32.63 -23.24 -4.69
C LEU A 429 33.45 -22.38 -3.71
N VAL A 430 32.94 -22.27 -2.46
CA VAL A 430 33.59 -21.72 -1.25
C VAL A 430 33.59 -20.18 -1.09
N LEU A 431 33.02 -19.72 0.03
CA LEU A 431 33.23 -18.42 0.71
C LEU A 431 32.99 -17.11 -0.07
N GLU A 432 31.77 -16.90 -0.57
CA GLU A 432 30.94 -15.73 -0.22
C GLU A 432 29.45 -16.05 -0.51
N MET A 433 28.51 -15.55 0.29
CA MET A 433 27.11 -15.99 0.25
C MET A 433 26.24 -15.13 -0.69
N TRP A 434 26.52 -15.22 -2.00
CA TRP A 434 25.77 -14.54 -3.05
C TRP A 434 24.38 -15.17 -3.28
N LEU A 435 23.46 -14.89 -2.36
CA LEU A 435 22.05 -15.22 -2.47
C LEU A 435 21.35 -14.33 -3.50
N ILE A 436 20.48 -14.93 -4.33
CA ILE A 436 19.51 -14.23 -5.18
C ILE A 436 18.15 -14.75 -4.75
N ILE A 437 17.24 -13.90 -4.26
CA ILE A 437 16.13 -14.35 -3.40
C ILE A 437 14.78 -13.82 -3.89
N PRO A 438 13.75 -14.66 -4.13
CA PRO A 438 12.38 -14.17 -4.31
C PRO A 438 11.92 -13.33 -3.11
N MET A 439 10.78 -12.63 -3.22
CA MET A 439 10.30 -11.75 -2.15
C MET A 439 10.22 -12.52 -0.82
N SER A 440 11.09 -12.18 0.13
CA SER A 440 11.00 -12.74 1.48
C SER A 440 9.84 -12.06 2.21
N MET A 441 9.04 -12.87 2.88
CA MET A 441 8.01 -12.41 3.78
C MET A 441 8.01 -13.26 5.05
N VAL A 442 7.71 -12.62 6.19
CA VAL A 442 7.38 -13.36 7.41
C VAL A 442 6.09 -14.13 7.17
N LEU A 443 6.10 -15.44 7.48
CA LEU A 443 4.97 -16.34 7.30
C LEU A 443 3.77 -15.87 8.14
N PRO A 444 2.70 -15.35 7.53
CA PRO A 444 1.73 -14.53 8.25
C PRO A 444 0.75 -15.38 9.06
N GLY A 445 0.40 -14.88 10.24
CA GLY A 445 -0.74 -15.39 10.99
C GLY A 445 -2.03 -15.09 10.22
N VAL A 446 -3.01 -15.99 10.29
CA VAL A 446 -4.28 -15.88 9.57
C VAL A 446 -5.41 -15.70 10.58
N VAL A 447 -6.20 -14.65 10.42
CA VAL A 447 -7.41 -14.40 11.22
C VAL A 447 -8.61 -14.97 10.48
N GLY A 448 -9.24 -15.99 11.04
CA GLY A 448 -10.49 -16.54 10.51
C GLY A 448 -11.64 -15.61 10.85
N PHE A 449 -12.30 -15.06 9.83
CA PHE A 449 -13.47 -14.19 9.99
C PHE A 449 -14.74 -14.92 9.55
N LYS A 450 -15.51 -15.41 10.52
CA LYS A 450 -16.72 -16.20 10.31
C LYS A 450 -17.91 -15.30 9.99
N LEU A 451 -18.60 -15.59 8.88
CA LEU A 451 -19.83 -14.93 8.47
C LEU A 451 -21.02 -15.89 8.62
N THR A 452 -22.07 -15.43 9.30
CA THR A 452 -23.31 -16.19 9.57
C THR A 452 -24.55 -15.36 9.23
N GLY A 453 -25.69 -16.02 9.04
CA GLY A 453 -26.95 -15.34 8.68
C GLY A 453 -26.92 -14.63 7.31
N LYS A 454 -27.76 -13.59 7.16
CA LYS A 454 -28.00 -12.84 5.91
C LYS A 454 -28.17 -11.34 6.20
N LEU A 455 -27.73 -10.47 5.30
CA LEU A 455 -27.92 -9.01 5.40
C LEU A 455 -29.42 -8.63 5.44
N GLN A 456 -29.77 -7.62 6.24
CA GLN A 456 -31.14 -7.08 6.29
C GLN A 456 -31.49 -6.29 5.02
N ASN A 457 -32.80 -6.15 4.74
CA ASN A 457 -33.29 -5.32 3.63
C ASN A 457 -32.86 -3.85 3.79
N GLY A 458 -32.35 -3.24 2.72
CA GLY A 458 -31.88 -1.86 2.70
C GLY A 458 -30.45 -1.65 3.23
N VAL A 459 -29.78 -2.69 3.71
CA VAL A 459 -28.34 -2.69 4.06
C VAL A 459 -27.51 -2.98 2.81
N THR A 460 -26.36 -2.31 2.65
CA THR A 460 -25.49 -2.43 1.47
C THR A 460 -24.16 -3.11 1.78
N ALA A 461 -23.45 -3.56 0.73
CA ALA A 461 -22.09 -4.06 0.83
C ALA A 461 -21.11 -3.05 1.46
N THR A 462 -21.36 -1.75 1.27
CA THR A 462 -20.55 -0.68 1.89
C THR A 462 -20.74 -0.66 3.40
N ASP A 463 -21.95 -0.87 3.91
CA ASP A 463 -22.24 -0.94 5.35
C ASP A 463 -21.54 -2.14 6.00
N LEU A 464 -21.53 -3.28 5.30
CA LEU A 464 -20.82 -4.49 5.71
C LEU A 464 -19.31 -4.25 5.80
N VAL A 465 -18.66 -3.71 4.75
CA VAL A 465 -17.19 -3.49 4.82
C VAL A 465 -16.80 -2.43 5.85
N LEU A 466 -17.57 -1.37 6.06
CA LEU A 466 -17.27 -0.38 7.10
C LEU A 466 -17.39 -0.99 8.51
N THR A 467 -18.35 -1.90 8.72
CA THR A 467 -18.50 -2.67 9.96
C THR A 467 -17.34 -3.64 10.17
N VAL A 468 -16.98 -4.43 9.14
CA VAL A 468 -15.83 -5.35 9.16
C VAL A 468 -14.51 -4.59 9.38
N THR A 469 -14.33 -3.43 8.77
CA THR A 469 -13.14 -2.56 8.93
C THR A 469 -12.99 -2.08 10.38
N GLN A 470 -14.09 -1.64 11.01
CA GLN A 470 -14.10 -1.25 12.42
C GLN A 470 -13.73 -2.44 13.35
N MET A 471 -14.26 -3.62 13.10
CA MET A 471 -13.96 -4.84 13.88
C MET A 471 -12.50 -5.27 13.73
N LEU A 472 -11.99 -5.33 12.51
CA LEU A 472 -10.62 -5.80 12.22
C LEU A 472 -9.54 -4.82 12.70
N ARG A 473 -9.73 -3.50 12.55
CA ARG A 473 -8.77 -2.52 13.11
C ARG A 473 -8.76 -2.56 14.64
N LYS A 474 -9.90 -2.83 15.29
CA LYS A 474 -10.00 -3.03 16.75
C LYS A 474 -9.32 -4.32 17.24
N HIS A 475 -9.30 -5.38 16.42
CA HIS A 475 -8.63 -6.67 16.73
C HIS A 475 -7.12 -6.65 16.52
N GLY A 476 -6.61 -5.75 15.67
CA GLY A 476 -5.18 -5.61 15.41
C GLY A 476 -4.65 -6.67 14.44
N VAL A 477 -4.97 -6.50 13.16
CA VAL A 477 -4.59 -7.43 12.07
C VAL A 477 -3.38 -6.98 11.24
N VAL A 478 -2.62 -5.99 11.71
CA VAL A 478 -1.40 -5.50 11.04
C VAL A 478 -0.40 -6.64 10.82
N GLY A 479 0.04 -6.81 9.57
CA GLY A 479 0.98 -7.85 9.15
C GLY A 479 0.39 -9.27 9.07
N LYS A 480 -0.92 -9.45 9.32
CA LYS A 480 -1.62 -10.74 9.23
C LYS A 480 -2.43 -10.84 7.94
N PHE A 481 -2.81 -12.06 7.57
CA PHE A 481 -3.90 -12.30 6.62
C PHE A 481 -5.24 -12.34 7.37
N VAL A 482 -6.31 -12.02 6.67
CA VAL A 482 -7.70 -12.33 7.08
C VAL A 482 -8.24 -13.33 6.06
N GLU A 483 -8.92 -14.39 6.51
CA GLU A 483 -9.59 -15.36 5.64
C GLU A 483 -11.06 -15.48 6.05
N PHE A 484 -11.96 -15.19 5.11
CA PHE A 484 -13.40 -15.18 5.33
C PHE A 484 -13.98 -16.58 5.10
N TYR A 485 -14.85 -17.04 6.01
CA TYR A 485 -15.45 -18.37 5.96
C TYR A 485 -16.83 -18.41 6.63
N GLY A 486 -17.55 -19.54 6.53
CA GLY A 486 -18.87 -19.75 7.14
C GLY A 486 -20.02 -19.73 6.14
N GLU A 487 -21.23 -19.97 6.65
CA GLU A 487 -22.47 -20.08 5.84
C GLU A 487 -22.80 -18.78 5.08
N GLY A 488 -22.56 -17.61 5.69
CA GLY A 488 -22.90 -16.31 5.11
C GLY A 488 -22.09 -15.97 3.85
N MET A 489 -21.03 -16.73 3.57
CA MET A 489 -20.25 -16.61 2.33
C MET A 489 -21.10 -16.90 1.08
N GLY A 490 -22.04 -17.84 1.16
CA GLY A 490 -22.93 -18.20 0.06
C GLY A 490 -23.97 -17.12 -0.26
N GLU A 491 -24.27 -16.25 0.70
CA GLU A 491 -25.23 -15.14 0.57
C GLU A 491 -24.60 -13.86 -0.02
N LEU A 492 -23.26 -13.76 -0.03
CA LEU A 492 -22.54 -12.60 -0.57
C LEU A 492 -22.16 -12.80 -2.04
N SER A 493 -22.56 -11.85 -2.89
CA SER A 493 -22.12 -11.82 -4.28
C SER A 493 -20.63 -11.51 -4.38
N LEU A 494 -19.99 -11.88 -5.48
CA LEU A 494 -18.55 -11.65 -5.63
C LEU A 494 -18.15 -10.17 -5.58
N ALA A 495 -19.05 -9.27 -6.00
CA ALA A 495 -18.80 -7.85 -5.89
C ALA A 495 -18.79 -7.37 -4.43
N ASP A 496 -19.60 -7.97 -3.55
CA ASP A 496 -19.61 -7.65 -2.12
C ASP A 496 -18.32 -8.14 -1.45
N ARG A 497 -17.84 -9.34 -1.84
CA ARG A 497 -16.55 -9.89 -1.41
C ARG A 497 -15.38 -9.00 -1.84
N ALA A 498 -15.37 -8.56 -3.10
CA ALA A 498 -14.37 -7.62 -3.61
C ALA A 498 -14.42 -6.25 -2.89
N THR A 499 -15.61 -5.75 -2.56
CA THR A 499 -15.78 -4.55 -1.71
C THR A 499 -15.13 -4.73 -0.33
N ILE A 500 -15.30 -5.88 0.32
CA ILE A 500 -14.67 -6.18 1.63
C ILE A 500 -13.15 -6.32 1.53
N ALA A 501 -12.68 -7.02 0.50
CA ALA A 501 -11.26 -7.28 0.27
C ALA A 501 -10.47 -6.01 -0.13
N ASN A 502 -11.11 -5.08 -0.85
CA ASN A 502 -10.53 -3.78 -1.24
C ASN A 502 -10.03 -2.96 -0.04
N MET A 503 -10.74 -3.01 1.10
CA MET A 503 -10.42 -2.21 2.30
C MET A 503 -9.42 -2.88 3.26
N SER A 504 -8.74 -3.95 2.83
CA SER A 504 -7.69 -4.60 3.64
C SER A 504 -6.62 -3.64 4.20
N PRO A 505 -6.12 -2.65 3.45
CA PRO A 505 -5.17 -1.66 3.99
C PRO A 505 -5.77 -0.78 5.10
N GLU A 506 -7.08 -0.52 5.08
CA GLU A 506 -7.78 0.37 6.01
C GLU A 506 -8.00 -0.28 7.37
N TYR A 507 -8.19 -1.60 7.42
CA TYR A 507 -8.07 -2.38 8.66
C TYR A 507 -6.64 -2.85 8.97
N GLY A 508 -5.71 -2.75 8.01
CA GLY A 508 -4.28 -3.00 8.16
C GLY A 508 -3.81 -4.42 7.85
N ALA A 509 -4.69 -5.30 7.38
CA ALA A 509 -4.30 -6.65 6.96
C ALA A 509 -3.42 -6.58 5.70
N THR A 510 -2.55 -7.57 5.51
CA THR A 510 -1.80 -7.70 4.25
C THR A 510 -2.73 -8.04 3.09
N MET A 511 -3.75 -8.89 3.33
CA MET A 511 -4.76 -9.31 2.33
C MET A 511 -6.04 -9.82 3.02
N GLY A 512 -7.16 -9.85 2.31
CA GLY A 512 -8.51 -10.14 2.85
C GLY A 512 -9.24 -11.22 2.04
N PHE A 513 -8.90 -12.48 2.30
CA PHE A 513 -9.08 -13.60 1.39
C PHE A 513 -10.45 -14.27 1.41
N PHE A 514 -11.06 -14.42 0.23
CA PHE A 514 -12.28 -15.20 0.00
C PHE A 514 -11.95 -16.42 -0.89
N PRO A 515 -11.97 -17.65 -0.36
CA PRO A 515 -11.68 -18.84 -1.14
C PRO A 515 -12.62 -19.04 -2.35
N VAL A 516 -12.11 -19.65 -3.42
CA VAL A 516 -12.87 -19.86 -4.66
C VAL A 516 -13.99 -20.87 -4.45
N ASP A 517 -15.19 -20.52 -4.92
CA ASP A 517 -16.42 -21.29 -4.79
C ASP A 517 -17.31 -21.17 -6.05
N HIS A 518 -18.53 -21.73 -5.97
CA HIS A 518 -19.50 -21.68 -7.07
C HIS A 518 -19.91 -20.25 -7.49
N VAL A 519 -20.01 -19.29 -6.56
CA VAL A 519 -20.30 -17.87 -6.87
C VAL A 519 -19.17 -17.27 -7.70
N THR A 520 -17.93 -17.64 -7.40
CA THR A 520 -16.73 -17.24 -8.15
C THR A 520 -16.76 -17.78 -9.58
N LEU A 521 -17.11 -19.06 -9.76
CA LEU A 521 -17.25 -19.67 -11.10
C LEU A 521 -18.39 -19.02 -11.91
N GLN A 522 -19.52 -18.66 -11.27
CA GLN A 522 -20.61 -17.93 -11.90
C GLN A 522 -20.16 -16.53 -12.38
N TYR A 523 -19.39 -15.80 -11.56
CA TYR A 523 -18.85 -14.50 -11.94
C TYR A 523 -17.85 -14.56 -13.12
N LEU A 524 -17.03 -15.61 -13.19
CA LEU A 524 -16.14 -15.83 -14.34
C LEU A 524 -16.92 -16.05 -15.65
N LYS A 525 -18.05 -16.77 -15.61
CA LYS A 525 -18.95 -16.90 -16.76
C LYS A 525 -19.65 -15.58 -17.10
N LEU A 526 -20.08 -14.81 -16.09
CA LEU A 526 -20.69 -13.49 -16.27
C LEU A 526 -19.73 -12.48 -16.91
N THR A 527 -18.45 -12.46 -16.49
CA THR A 527 -17.37 -11.66 -17.11
C THR A 527 -16.88 -12.21 -18.45
N GLY A 528 -17.60 -13.18 -19.03
CA GLY A 528 -17.46 -13.60 -20.41
C GLY A 528 -16.38 -14.65 -20.70
N ARG A 529 -15.71 -15.20 -19.68
CA ARG A 529 -14.72 -16.29 -19.85
C ARG A 529 -15.36 -17.53 -20.47
N SER A 530 -14.57 -18.34 -21.19
CA SER A 530 -15.08 -19.56 -21.84
C SER A 530 -15.37 -20.67 -20.83
N ASP A 531 -16.40 -21.47 -21.10
CA ASP A 531 -16.77 -22.62 -20.25
C ASP A 531 -15.63 -23.64 -20.09
N GLU A 532 -14.77 -23.82 -21.10
CA GLU A 532 -13.57 -24.65 -20.97
C GLU A 532 -12.60 -24.09 -19.92
N THR A 533 -12.37 -22.77 -19.90
CA THR A 533 -11.49 -22.12 -18.90
C THR A 533 -12.08 -22.26 -17.50
N VAL A 534 -13.39 -22.04 -17.34
CA VAL A 534 -14.06 -22.17 -16.03
C VAL A 534 -14.06 -23.62 -15.54
N SER A 535 -14.24 -24.59 -16.46
CA SER A 535 -14.15 -26.03 -16.14
C SER A 535 -12.74 -26.45 -15.74
N MET A 536 -11.71 -25.91 -16.41
CA MET A 536 -10.29 -26.10 -16.03
C MET A 536 -10.01 -25.57 -14.63
N ILE A 537 -10.49 -24.36 -14.32
CA ILE A 537 -10.34 -23.71 -13.01
C ILE A 537 -10.99 -24.56 -11.91
N GLU A 538 -12.24 -24.99 -12.10
CA GLU A 538 -12.93 -25.85 -11.13
C GLU A 538 -12.22 -27.20 -10.94
N ALA A 539 -11.83 -27.87 -12.02
CA ALA A 539 -11.14 -29.16 -11.97
C ALA A 539 -9.80 -29.05 -11.22
N TYR A 540 -8.99 -28.03 -11.51
CA TYR A 540 -7.71 -27.78 -10.83
C TYR A 540 -7.91 -27.52 -9.33
N LEU A 541 -8.84 -26.61 -8.97
CA LEU A 541 -9.04 -26.21 -7.57
C LEU A 541 -9.68 -27.33 -6.73
N ARG A 542 -10.57 -28.14 -7.30
CA ARG A 542 -11.12 -29.33 -6.62
C ARG A 542 -10.06 -30.42 -6.43
N ALA A 543 -9.18 -30.63 -7.42
CA ALA A 543 -8.07 -31.57 -7.33
C ALA A 543 -7.08 -31.15 -6.22
N ASN A 544 -6.63 -29.90 -6.21
CA ASN A 544 -5.67 -29.38 -5.23
C ASN A 544 -6.28 -28.97 -3.87
N LYS A 545 -7.55 -29.31 -3.60
CA LYS A 545 -8.28 -28.96 -2.36
C LYS A 545 -8.22 -27.46 -2.03
N MET A 546 -8.35 -26.64 -3.07
CA MET A 546 -8.39 -25.16 -3.04
C MET A 546 -9.80 -24.58 -3.31
N PHE A 547 -10.80 -25.43 -3.57
CA PHE A 547 -12.19 -25.04 -3.78
C PHE A 547 -13.03 -25.15 -2.48
N VAL A 548 -14.09 -24.35 -2.36
CA VAL A 548 -15.15 -24.45 -1.34
C VAL A 548 -16.47 -24.90 -1.98
N ASP A 549 -16.96 -26.06 -1.57
CA ASP A 549 -18.28 -26.55 -1.93
C ASP A 549 -19.18 -26.64 -0.67
N TYR A 550 -20.18 -25.77 -0.56
CA TYR A 550 -21.05 -25.69 0.62
C TYR A 550 -21.99 -26.90 0.78
N ASN A 551 -22.08 -27.78 -0.22
CA ASN A 551 -22.82 -29.03 -0.13
C ASN A 551 -22.00 -30.13 0.58
N GLU A 552 -20.68 -29.97 0.67
CA GLU A 552 -19.79 -30.89 1.38
C GLU A 552 -19.61 -30.47 2.85
N PRO A 553 -19.51 -31.42 3.80
CA PRO A 553 -19.16 -31.12 5.19
C PRO A 553 -17.83 -30.37 5.28
N GLN A 554 -17.88 -29.11 5.73
CA GLN A 554 -16.68 -28.28 5.81
C GLN A 554 -15.72 -28.82 6.88
N LYS A 555 -14.53 -29.24 6.45
CA LYS A 555 -13.42 -29.54 7.36
C LYS A 555 -13.08 -28.30 8.19
N GLU A 556 -12.85 -28.50 9.48
CA GLU A 556 -12.38 -27.45 10.38
C GLU A 556 -10.95 -27.05 10.00
N ARG A 557 -10.73 -25.74 9.85
CA ARG A 557 -9.42 -25.14 9.51
C ARG A 557 -8.89 -24.39 10.72
N VAL A 558 -7.57 -24.42 10.88
CA VAL A 558 -6.91 -23.75 12.00
C VAL A 558 -6.60 -22.30 11.62
N TYR A 559 -7.02 -21.37 12.46
CA TYR A 559 -6.71 -19.95 12.32
C TYR A 559 -5.96 -19.45 13.56
N SER A 560 -5.04 -18.50 13.39
CA SER A 560 -4.22 -17.94 14.48
C SER A 560 -5.05 -17.11 15.47
N SER A 561 -6.20 -16.61 15.04
CA SER A 561 -7.27 -16.07 15.90
C SER A 561 -8.59 -16.06 15.13
N TYR A 562 -9.70 -15.96 15.86
CA TYR A 562 -11.06 -16.08 15.32
C TYR A 562 -11.87 -14.82 15.61
N LEU A 563 -12.69 -14.41 14.65
CA LEU A 563 -13.74 -13.39 14.78
C LEU A 563 -15.02 -13.92 14.12
N GLU A 564 -16.17 -13.43 14.56
CA GLU A 564 -17.47 -13.77 13.98
C GLU A 564 -18.35 -12.51 13.82
N LEU A 565 -19.09 -12.45 12.70
CA LEU A 565 -20.11 -11.45 12.42
C LEU A 565 -21.35 -12.13 11.83
N ASN A 566 -22.47 -11.98 12.52
CA ASN A 566 -23.79 -12.26 11.96
C ASN A 566 -24.19 -11.10 11.04
N LEU A 567 -24.45 -11.40 9.76
CA LEU A 567 -24.81 -10.41 8.75
C LEU A 567 -26.15 -9.70 9.07
N ALA A 568 -27.01 -10.31 9.89
CA ALA A 568 -28.25 -9.67 10.34
C ALA A 568 -28.03 -8.56 11.39
N ASP A 569 -26.85 -8.45 12.00
CA ASP A 569 -26.53 -7.39 12.97
C ASP A 569 -25.93 -6.13 12.31
N VAL A 570 -25.75 -6.15 10.98
CA VAL A 570 -25.23 -5.00 10.20
C VAL A 570 -26.36 -4.00 9.95
N GLU A 571 -26.12 -2.75 10.34
CA GLU A 571 -27.02 -1.60 10.17
C GLU A 571 -26.42 -0.55 9.22
N PRO A 572 -27.24 0.26 8.52
CA PRO A 572 -26.75 1.31 7.62
C PRO A 572 -25.88 2.36 8.33
N CYS A 573 -24.73 2.69 7.72
CA CYS A 573 -23.70 3.53 8.32
C CYS A 573 -22.87 4.31 7.28
N ILE A 574 -22.11 5.29 7.78
CA ILE A 574 -21.03 5.96 7.04
C ILE A 574 -19.75 5.91 7.88
N SER A 575 -18.61 6.35 7.35
CA SER A 575 -17.37 6.49 8.14
C SER A 575 -16.66 7.81 7.91
N GLY A 576 -16.27 8.50 8.99
CA GLY A 576 -15.69 9.84 8.95
C GLY A 576 -15.74 10.56 10.30
N PRO A 577 -15.34 11.84 10.39
CA PRO A 577 -15.03 12.72 9.26
C PRO A 577 -13.60 12.61 8.69
N LYS A 578 -12.71 11.81 9.29
CA LYS A 578 -11.26 11.82 8.93
C LYS A 578 -10.55 10.47 8.84
N ARG A 579 -11.20 9.33 9.18
CA ARG A 579 -10.60 7.99 9.05
C ARG A 579 -11.61 6.95 8.55
N PRO A 580 -11.18 5.88 7.85
CA PRO A 580 -12.10 4.88 7.30
C PRO A 580 -12.74 3.95 8.33
N HIS A 581 -12.09 3.76 9.49
CA HIS A 581 -12.62 2.94 10.60
C HIS A 581 -13.46 3.75 11.62
N ASP A 582 -13.62 5.05 11.42
CA ASP A 582 -14.49 5.92 12.24
C ASP A 582 -15.97 5.76 11.81
N ARG A 583 -16.49 4.53 11.91
CA ARG A 583 -17.88 4.17 11.57
C ARG A 583 -18.90 4.87 12.46
N VAL A 584 -19.93 5.42 11.83
CA VAL A 584 -21.07 6.12 12.43
C VAL A 584 -22.37 5.55 11.85
N PRO A 585 -23.25 4.92 12.66
CA PRO A 585 -24.58 4.52 12.23
C PRO A 585 -25.39 5.73 11.75
N ILE A 586 -26.22 5.59 10.71
CA ILE A 586 -26.95 6.75 10.13
C ILE A 586 -27.80 7.48 11.18
N LYS A 587 -28.49 6.74 12.05
CA LYS A 587 -29.32 7.26 13.16
C LYS A 587 -28.54 8.14 14.17
N GLU A 588 -27.21 8.04 14.21
CA GLU A 588 -26.32 8.75 15.13
C GLU A 588 -25.57 9.91 14.43
N MET A 589 -25.66 10.04 13.11
CA MET A 589 -24.80 10.93 12.33
C MET A 589 -24.92 12.40 12.75
N LYS A 590 -26.14 12.90 12.99
CA LYS A 590 -26.35 14.28 13.46
C LYS A 590 -25.70 14.53 14.83
N ALA A 591 -25.72 13.55 15.73
CA ALA A 591 -25.12 13.65 17.06
C ALA A 591 -23.57 13.59 16.99
N ASP A 592 -23.01 12.70 16.17
CA ASP A 592 -21.57 12.65 15.90
C ASP A 592 -21.07 13.95 15.27
N TRP A 593 -21.84 14.56 14.37
CA TRP A 593 -21.53 15.84 13.74
C TRP A 593 -21.41 17.00 14.75
N HIS A 594 -22.44 17.22 15.57
CA HIS A 594 -22.40 18.27 16.60
C HIS A 594 -21.29 18.02 17.65
N SER A 595 -21.01 16.76 17.98
CA SER A 595 -19.87 16.38 18.81
C SER A 595 -18.54 16.78 18.15
N CYS A 596 -18.35 16.44 16.87
CA CYS A 596 -17.15 16.79 16.11
C CYS A 596 -16.91 18.31 16.01
N LEU A 597 -17.96 19.14 15.93
CA LEU A 597 -17.80 20.59 15.98
C LEU A 597 -17.23 21.08 17.32
N CYS A 598 -17.67 20.51 18.44
CA CYS A 598 -17.24 20.90 19.78
C CYS A 598 -15.86 20.33 20.19
N ASN A 599 -15.50 19.13 19.74
CA ASN A 599 -14.31 18.42 20.17
C ASN A 599 -13.00 19.13 19.75
N LYS A 600 -11.95 19.00 20.57
CA LYS A 600 -10.59 19.48 20.25
C LYS A 600 -10.12 18.93 18.90
N VAL A 601 -9.30 19.71 18.18
CA VAL A 601 -8.75 19.34 16.87
C VAL A 601 -8.12 17.95 16.92
N GLY A 602 -8.61 17.04 16.07
CA GLY A 602 -8.21 15.64 16.00
C GLY A 602 -9.02 14.90 14.94
N PHE A 603 -9.08 13.56 15.02
CA PHE A 603 -9.85 12.74 14.07
C PHE A 603 -11.37 12.98 14.12
N LYS A 604 -11.90 13.12 15.34
CA LYS A 604 -13.32 13.38 15.65
C LYS A 604 -13.55 14.78 16.24
N GLY A 605 -12.82 15.78 15.73
CA GLY A 605 -12.87 17.14 16.28
C GLY A 605 -12.33 18.26 15.39
N PHE A 606 -13.05 19.38 15.40
CA PHE A 606 -12.76 20.60 14.62
C PHE A 606 -12.52 21.86 15.47
N ALA A 607 -12.85 21.82 16.77
CA ALA A 607 -12.73 22.92 17.73
C ALA A 607 -13.41 24.24 17.30
N VAL A 608 -14.60 24.15 16.69
CA VAL A 608 -15.37 25.34 16.27
C VAL A 608 -16.00 26.00 17.51
N PRO A 609 -15.74 27.30 17.78
CA PRO A 609 -16.36 28.02 18.89
C PRO A 609 -17.89 27.96 18.82
N LYS A 610 -18.57 27.76 19.97
CA LYS A 610 -20.04 27.58 20.01
C LYS A 610 -20.81 28.70 19.31
N GLU A 611 -20.38 29.94 19.51
CA GLU A 611 -20.92 31.15 18.87
C GLU A 611 -20.85 31.13 17.33
N SER A 612 -19.99 30.30 16.74
CA SER A 612 -19.82 30.13 15.30
C SER A 612 -20.46 28.85 14.74
N GLN A 613 -20.93 27.91 15.57
CA GLN A 613 -21.44 26.62 15.08
C GLN A 613 -22.72 26.75 14.23
N GLU A 614 -23.54 27.76 14.52
CA GLU A 614 -24.77 28.09 13.76
C GLU A 614 -24.52 29.11 12.64
N LYS A 615 -23.25 29.38 12.28
CA LYS A 615 -22.90 30.35 11.22
C LYS A 615 -23.45 29.91 9.85
N ILE A 616 -24.28 30.78 9.27
CA ILE A 616 -24.77 30.68 7.89
C ILE A 616 -24.01 31.70 7.04
N VAL A 617 -23.38 31.25 5.96
CA VAL A 617 -22.71 32.08 4.95
C VAL A 617 -23.63 32.16 3.73
N LYS A 618 -24.05 33.37 3.37
CA LYS A 618 -24.83 33.63 2.15
C LYS A 618 -23.89 34.08 1.04
N PHE A 619 -24.08 33.55 -0.16
CA PHE A 619 -23.28 33.87 -1.34
C PHE A 619 -24.13 33.83 -2.61
N ASP A 620 -23.60 34.36 -3.71
CA ASP A 620 -24.22 34.25 -5.02
C ASP A 620 -23.56 33.11 -5.82
N PHE A 621 -24.39 32.23 -6.38
CA PHE A 621 -23.97 31.15 -7.27
C PHE A 621 -24.58 31.38 -8.66
N HIS A 622 -23.83 32.08 -9.52
CA HIS A 622 -24.21 32.45 -10.89
C HIS A 622 -25.58 33.16 -10.99
N GLY A 623 -25.86 34.11 -10.10
CA GLY A 623 -27.12 34.85 -10.01
C GLY A 623 -28.21 34.17 -9.18
N GLN A 624 -27.91 33.06 -8.49
CA GLN A 624 -28.82 32.41 -7.54
C GLN A 624 -28.34 32.60 -6.09
N PRO A 625 -29.20 33.04 -5.16
CA PRO A 625 -28.83 33.14 -3.76
C PRO A 625 -28.66 31.76 -3.14
N ALA A 626 -27.48 31.51 -2.57
CA ALA A 626 -27.07 30.22 -2.02
C ALA A 626 -26.58 30.38 -0.57
N GLU A 627 -26.66 29.29 0.21
CA GLU A 627 -26.30 29.30 1.63
C GLU A 627 -25.46 28.06 2.01
N LEU A 628 -24.37 28.28 2.75
CA LEU A 628 -23.55 27.24 3.38
C LEU A 628 -23.62 27.37 4.90
N LYS A 629 -23.62 26.23 5.60
CA LYS A 629 -23.39 26.11 7.04
C LYS A 629 -22.27 25.11 7.32
N HIS A 630 -21.82 25.04 8.56
CA HIS A 630 -20.98 23.92 9.01
C HIS A 630 -21.69 22.59 8.73
N GLY A 631 -21.06 21.71 7.94
CA GLY A 631 -21.62 20.42 7.54
C GLY A 631 -22.41 20.43 6.23
N SER A 632 -22.48 21.56 5.52
CA SER A 632 -22.96 21.58 4.12
C SER A 632 -22.10 20.66 3.24
N VAL A 633 -22.77 19.82 2.44
CA VAL A 633 -22.11 18.95 1.46
C VAL A 633 -21.79 19.78 0.22
N VAL A 634 -20.51 19.83 -0.17
CA VAL A 634 -20.03 20.57 -1.35
C VAL A 634 -19.45 19.67 -2.43
N ILE A 635 -19.07 18.43 -2.08
CA ILE A 635 -18.68 17.37 -3.02
C ILE A 635 -19.50 16.12 -2.72
N ALA A 636 -20.12 15.54 -3.74
CA ALA A 636 -20.84 14.27 -3.65
C ALA A 636 -20.44 13.36 -4.82
N ALA A 637 -19.54 12.40 -4.55
CA ALA A 637 -18.85 11.65 -5.61
C ALA A 637 -19.13 10.13 -5.54
N ILE A 638 -19.80 9.61 -6.57
CA ILE A 638 -19.85 8.17 -6.83
C ILE A 638 -18.56 7.84 -7.60
N THR A 639 -17.61 7.21 -6.91
CA THR A 639 -16.22 6.99 -7.34
C THR A 639 -15.65 5.73 -6.68
N SER A 640 -14.41 5.37 -7.00
CA SER A 640 -13.66 4.19 -6.57
C SER A 640 -14.18 2.83 -7.03
N CYS A 641 -13.23 2.02 -7.51
CA CYS A 641 -13.36 0.58 -7.71
C CYS A 641 -14.07 -0.14 -6.55
N THR A 642 -13.85 0.28 -5.29
CA THR A 642 -14.45 -0.26 -4.06
C THR A 642 -15.96 -0.49 -4.17
N ASN A 643 -16.67 0.43 -4.84
CA ASN A 643 -18.12 0.38 -5.00
C ASN A 643 -18.57 0.40 -6.48
N THR A 644 -17.78 0.93 -7.43
CA THR A 644 -18.17 0.94 -8.86
C THR A 644 -18.13 -0.43 -9.52
N SER A 645 -17.42 -1.41 -8.94
CA SER A 645 -17.44 -2.81 -9.37
C SER A 645 -18.67 -3.58 -8.89
N ASN A 646 -19.57 -2.94 -8.14
CA ASN A 646 -20.71 -3.59 -7.51
C ASN A 646 -22.04 -3.07 -8.10
N PRO A 647 -22.64 -3.81 -9.06
CA PRO A 647 -23.88 -3.39 -9.72
C PRO A 647 -25.04 -3.15 -8.77
N SER A 648 -25.10 -3.85 -7.63
CA SER A 648 -26.18 -3.73 -6.66
C SER A 648 -26.26 -2.32 -6.07
N VAL A 649 -25.12 -1.77 -5.62
CA VAL A 649 -25.09 -0.39 -5.10
C VAL A 649 -25.15 0.67 -6.22
N MET A 650 -24.58 0.40 -7.39
CA MET A 650 -24.62 1.34 -8.52
C MET A 650 -26.03 1.50 -9.11
N LEU A 651 -26.76 0.39 -9.31
CA LEU A 651 -28.16 0.42 -9.72
C LEU A 651 -29.06 0.89 -8.56
N GLY A 652 -28.72 0.58 -7.30
CA GLY A 652 -29.37 1.17 -6.12
C GLY A 652 -29.30 2.70 -6.10
N ALA A 653 -28.13 3.29 -6.41
CA ALA A 653 -27.99 4.75 -6.53
C ALA A 653 -28.86 5.33 -7.67
N GLY A 654 -28.94 4.63 -8.81
CA GLY A 654 -29.84 4.97 -9.90
C GLY A 654 -31.31 4.92 -9.51
N LEU A 655 -31.72 3.93 -8.70
CA LEU A 655 -33.09 3.83 -8.18
C LEU A 655 -33.42 4.94 -7.17
N VAL A 656 -32.48 5.31 -6.29
CA VAL A 656 -32.64 6.49 -5.41
C VAL A 656 -32.81 7.76 -6.23
N ALA A 657 -31.95 7.98 -7.24
CA ALA A 657 -32.05 9.14 -8.12
C ALA A 657 -33.39 9.18 -8.88
N LYS A 658 -33.87 8.03 -9.37
CA LYS A 658 -35.17 7.88 -10.02
C LYS A 658 -36.32 8.26 -9.08
N LYS A 659 -36.43 7.63 -7.90
CA LYS A 659 -37.51 7.93 -6.93
C LYS A 659 -37.46 9.40 -6.49
N ALA A 660 -36.27 9.98 -6.33
CA ALA A 660 -36.08 11.40 -6.04
C ALA A 660 -36.61 12.31 -7.16
N CYS A 661 -36.28 12.04 -8.43
CA CYS A 661 -36.82 12.79 -9.58
C CYS A 661 -38.35 12.67 -9.68
N GLU A 662 -38.89 11.45 -9.53
CA GLU A 662 -40.33 11.20 -9.61
C GLU A 662 -41.14 11.94 -8.53
N LEU A 663 -40.55 12.14 -7.34
CA LEU A 663 -41.12 12.95 -6.25
C LEU A 663 -40.82 14.45 -6.36
N GLY A 664 -39.91 14.86 -7.26
CA GLY A 664 -39.56 16.26 -7.53
C GLY A 664 -38.44 16.85 -6.67
N LEU A 665 -37.59 16.02 -6.05
CA LEU A 665 -36.38 16.47 -5.35
C LEU A 665 -35.25 16.74 -6.36
N GLN A 666 -34.37 17.72 -6.06
CA GLN A 666 -33.19 18.04 -6.88
C GLN A 666 -31.96 18.36 -6.03
N VAL A 667 -30.78 17.93 -6.48
CA VAL A 667 -29.49 18.29 -5.85
C VAL A 667 -29.15 19.77 -6.09
N LYS A 668 -28.96 20.52 -5.00
CA LYS A 668 -28.59 21.94 -4.96
C LYS A 668 -27.49 22.29 -5.99
N PRO A 669 -27.59 23.39 -6.77
CA PRO A 669 -26.71 23.66 -7.91
C PRO A 669 -25.20 23.71 -7.57
N TRP A 670 -24.84 24.27 -6.42
CA TRP A 670 -23.46 24.47 -5.97
C TRP A 670 -22.76 23.22 -5.41
N VAL A 671 -23.46 22.07 -5.34
CA VAL A 671 -22.84 20.79 -4.95
C VAL A 671 -22.14 20.19 -6.16
N LYS A 672 -20.83 19.93 -6.08
CA LYS A 672 -20.08 19.26 -7.14
C LYS A 672 -20.39 17.76 -7.11
N THR A 673 -21.40 17.35 -7.88
CA THR A 673 -21.76 15.95 -8.11
C THR A 673 -20.98 15.34 -9.27
N SER A 674 -20.54 14.09 -9.11
CA SER A 674 -19.76 13.37 -10.13
C SER A 674 -19.96 11.86 -10.05
N LEU A 675 -20.10 11.21 -11.21
CA LEU A 675 -20.04 9.75 -11.36
C LEU A 675 -18.77 9.36 -12.13
N ALA A 676 -17.88 8.57 -11.51
CA ALA A 676 -16.63 8.11 -12.11
C ALA A 676 -16.56 6.57 -12.08
N PRO A 677 -17.07 5.87 -13.12
CA PRO A 677 -17.14 4.42 -13.13
C PRO A 677 -15.77 3.76 -13.32
N GLY A 678 -15.53 2.63 -12.65
CA GLY A 678 -14.28 1.87 -12.78
C GLY A 678 -14.20 0.94 -14.00
N SER A 679 -15.24 0.79 -14.81
CA SER A 679 -15.14 0.23 -16.17
C SER A 679 -16.30 0.70 -17.07
N GLY A 680 -16.13 0.59 -18.39
CA GLY A 680 -17.19 0.88 -19.36
C GLY A 680 -18.43 -0.02 -19.25
N VAL A 681 -18.35 -1.15 -18.55
CA VAL A 681 -19.49 -2.06 -18.31
C VAL A 681 -20.56 -1.38 -17.44
N VAL A 682 -20.13 -0.56 -16.49
CA VAL A 682 -21.03 0.20 -15.59
C VAL A 682 -21.93 1.13 -16.38
N THR A 683 -21.36 1.89 -17.32
CA THR A 683 -22.11 2.76 -18.23
C THR A 683 -23.09 1.95 -19.08
N LYS A 684 -22.68 0.78 -19.59
CA LYS A 684 -23.56 -0.09 -20.40
C LYS A 684 -24.79 -0.55 -19.61
N TYR A 685 -24.67 -0.98 -18.34
CA TYR A 685 -25.84 -1.39 -17.56
C TYR A 685 -26.68 -0.20 -17.03
N LEU A 686 -26.07 0.94 -16.71
CA LEU A 686 -26.81 2.15 -16.29
C LEU A 686 -27.63 2.76 -17.43
N LEU A 687 -27.14 2.70 -18.67
CA LEU A 687 -27.91 3.04 -19.87
C LEU A 687 -28.99 1.99 -20.17
N LYS A 688 -28.65 0.69 -20.10
CA LYS A 688 -29.61 -0.41 -20.39
C LYS A 688 -30.80 -0.43 -19.43
N SER A 689 -30.59 -0.07 -18.16
CA SER A 689 -31.64 0.05 -17.14
C SER A 689 -32.44 1.36 -17.19
N GLY A 690 -32.03 2.33 -18.02
CA GLY A 690 -32.61 3.67 -18.06
C GLY A 690 -32.32 4.54 -16.83
N LEU A 691 -31.44 4.10 -15.92
CA LEU A 691 -31.17 4.82 -14.66
C LEU A 691 -30.13 5.94 -14.80
N GLN A 692 -29.31 5.93 -15.87
CA GLN A 692 -28.35 7.01 -16.13
C GLN A 692 -29.03 8.38 -16.35
N GLU A 693 -30.25 8.41 -16.91
CA GLU A 693 -30.98 9.67 -17.14
C GLU A 693 -31.30 10.38 -15.81
N TYR A 694 -31.83 9.66 -14.83
CA TYR A 694 -32.13 10.21 -13.51
C TYR A 694 -30.87 10.59 -12.73
N LEU A 695 -29.76 9.86 -12.90
CA LEU A 695 -28.46 10.25 -12.35
C LEU A 695 -27.97 11.58 -12.97
N ASN A 696 -28.07 11.74 -14.29
CA ASN A 696 -27.74 13.00 -14.98
C ASN A 696 -28.62 14.16 -14.48
N GLN A 697 -29.94 13.95 -14.32
CA GLN A 697 -30.87 14.96 -13.77
C GLN A 697 -30.46 15.42 -12.36
N GLN A 698 -29.92 14.53 -11.52
CA GLN A 698 -29.36 14.86 -10.21
C GLN A 698 -27.89 15.34 -10.25
N GLY A 699 -27.36 15.62 -11.44
CA GLY A 699 -26.01 16.12 -11.67
C GLY A 699 -24.91 15.05 -11.72
N PHE A 700 -25.20 13.78 -11.38
CA PHE A 700 -24.28 12.62 -11.42
C PHE A 700 -24.01 12.13 -12.86
N HIS A 701 -23.63 13.07 -13.73
CA HIS A 701 -23.06 12.80 -15.03
C HIS A 701 -21.76 12.02 -14.90
N ILE A 702 -21.48 11.17 -15.89
CA ILE A 702 -20.20 10.48 -16.00
C ILE A 702 -19.12 11.54 -16.26
N VAL A 703 -18.06 11.54 -15.45
CA VAL A 703 -16.95 12.52 -15.57
C VAL A 703 -15.65 11.91 -16.11
N GLY A 704 -15.55 10.58 -16.18
CA GLY A 704 -14.37 9.86 -16.67
C GLY A 704 -14.27 8.46 -16.06
N TYR A 705 -13.41 7.62 -16.64
CA TYR A 705 -13.17 6.24 -16.19
C TYR A 705 -11.80 6.14 -15.48
N GLY A 706 -11.76 6.54 -14.21
CA GLY A 706 -10.53 6.59 -13.43
C GLY A 706 -10.73 7.02 -11.97
N CYS A 707 -9.65 6.99 -11.19
CA CYS A 707 -9.67 7.12 -9.74
C CYS A 707 -10.17 8.46 -9.21
N THR A 708 -10.08 9.55 -10.00
CA THR A 708 -10.80 10.83 -9.79
C THR A 708 -10.83 11.29 -8.32
N THR A 709 -12.00 11.56 -7.74
CA THR A 709 -12.18 12.06 -6.37
C THR A 709 -11.65 11.10 -5.30
N CYS A 710 -11.57 9.78 -5.57
CA CYS A 710 -11.01 8.82 -4.61
C CYS A 710 -9.48 8.97 -4.43
N ILE A 711 -8.76 9.48 -5.44
CA ILE A 711 -7.32 9.74 -5.34
C ILE A 711 -6.96 11.18 -4.93
N GLY A 712 -7.98 12.04 -4.78
CA GLY A 712 -7.82 13.49 -4.58
C GLY A 712 -7.84 14.32 -5.87
N ASN A 713 -8.07 13.69 -7.03
CA ASN A 713 -8.24 14.39 -8.31
C ASN A 713 -9.69 14.89 -8.49
N SER A 714 -10.27 15.54 -7.46
CA SER A 714 -11.64 16.05 -7.47
C SER A 714 -11.85 17.26 -8.40
N GLY A 715 -10.76 17.81 -8.97
CA GLY A 715 -10.71 19.17 -9.51
C GLY A 715 -11.01 20.24 -8.43
N ASP A 716 -10.92 21.50 -8.82
CA ASP A 716 -11.28 22.62 -7.96
C ASP A 716 -12.81 22.74 -7.77
N LEU A 717 -13.24 23.40 -6.69
CA LEU A 717 -14.62 23.88 -6.54
C LEU A 717 -14.81 25.19 -7.31
N ASP A 718 -16.07 25.58 -7.59
CA ASP A 718 -16.37 26.90 -8.13
C ASP A 718 -15.85 28.02 -7.20
N ASP A 719 -15.33 29.10 -7.78
CA ASP A 719 -14.69 30.20 -7.05
C ASP A 719 -15.60 30.82 -5.98
N SER A 720 -16.93 30.92 -6.21
CA SER A 720 -17.85 31.49 -5.22
C SER A 720 -18.04 30.56 -4.01
N VAL A 721 -18.08 29.25 -4.25
CA VAL A 721 -18.12 28.21 -3.20
C VAL A 721 -16.77 28.16 -2.46
N ALA A 722 -15.66 28.25 -3.19
CA ALA A 722 -14.32 28.21 -2.62
C ALA A 722 -14.05 29.41 -1.70
N ALA A 723 -14.45 30.62 -2.11
CA ALA A 723 -14.40 31.83 -1.29
C ALA A 723 -15.36 31.73 -0.08
N ALA A 724 -16.61 31.32 -0.30
CA ALA A 724 -17.61 31.16 0.77
C ALA A 724 -17.17 30.18 1.86
N ILE A 725 -16.39 29.15 1.53
CA ILE A 725 -15.75 28.26 2.53
C ILE A 725 -14.55 28.96 3.19
N SER A 726 -13.62 29.47 2.39
CA SER A 726 -12.28 29.89 2.84
C SER A 726 -12.30 31.16 3.68
N ASP A 727 -13.03 32.17 3.23
CA ASP A 727 -13.08 33.50 3.89
C ASP A 727 -13.87 33.46 5.22
N ASN A 728 -14.51 32.33 5.51
CA ASN A 728 -15.44 32.16 6.62
C ASN A 728 -15.09 31.02 7.59
N ASP A 729 -14.04 30.24 7.32
CA ASP A 729 -13.68 28.97 7.96
C ASP A 729 -14.85 27.98 8.11
N VAL A 730 -15.64 27.79 7.04
CA VAL A 730 -16.73 26.81 7.06
C VAL A 730 -16.14 25.39 7.06
N VAL A 731 -16.58 24.56 8.00
CA VAL A 731 -16.26 23.12 7.99
C VAL A 731 -17.16 22.43 6.96
N ALA A 732 -16.78 22.53 5.69
CA ALA A 732 -17.48 21.93 4.56
C ALA A 732 -17.24 20.41 4.47
N ALA A 733 -18.25 19.69 3.99
CA ALA A 733 -18.27 18.24 3.91
C ALA A 733 -18.16 17.70 2.47
N ALA A 734 -17.41 16.61 2.30
CA ALA A 734 -17.52 15.71 1.14
C ALA A 734 -18.18 14.39 1.55
N VAL A 735 -18.99 13.82 0.66
CA VAL A 735 -19.50 12.44 0.78
C VAL A 735 -19.11 11.67 -0.48
N LEU A 736 -18.46 10.52 -0.32
CA LEU A 736 -17.94 9.74 -1.45
C LEU A 736 -18.03 8.22 -1.22
N SER A 737 -18.19 7.46 -2.31
CA SER A 737 -18.12 5.99 -2.28
C SER A 737 -16.69 5.43 -2.38
N GLY A 738 -15.72 6.18 -1.84
CA GLY A 738 -14.33 5.77 -1.77
C GLY A 738 -14.02 4.84 -0.58
N ASN A 739 -12.73 4.58 -0.38
CA ASN A 739 -12.18 3.85 0.76
C ASN A 739 -11.33 4.72 1.71
N ARG A 740 -11.01 5.97 1.33
CA ARG A 740 -10.18 6.91 2.13
C ARG A 740 -10.78 8.32 2.22
N ASN A 741 -10.72 8.88 3.42
CA ASN A 741 -11.36 10.14 3.82
C ASN A 741 -10.48 11.02 4.72
N PHE A 742 -9.16 10.83 4.70
CA PHE A 742 -8.22 11.63 5.49
C PHE A 742 -8.32 13.14 5.17
N GLU A 743 -8.03 14.01 6.14
CA GLU A 743 -8.14 15.46 5.95
C GLU A 743 -7.19 15.96 4.85
N GLY A 744 -7.72 16.71 3.88
CA GLY A 744 -6.97 17.15 2.68
C GLY A 744 -6.71 16.07 1.62
N ARG A 745 -7.18 14.83 1.80
CA ARG A 745 -7.03 13.74 0.82
C ARG A 745 -8.03 13.80 -0.33
N VAL A 746 -9.27 14.22 -0.05
CA VAL A 746 -10.37 14.26 -1.03
C VAL A 746 -10.36 15.56 -1.82
N HIS A 747 -10.33 16.70 -1.11
CA HIS A 747 -10.18 18.04 -1.67
C HIS A 747 -9.59 18.97 -0.58
N PRO A 748 -8.77 20.00 -0.90
CA PRO A 748 -8.14 20.85 0.12
C PRO A 748 -9.12 21.62 1.03
N LEU A 749 -10.31 21.95 0.51
CA LEU A 749 -11.33 22.73 1.23
C LEU A 749 -12.33 21.86 2.03
N THR A 750 -12.30 20.52 1.91
CA THR A 750 -13.23 19.64 2.65
C THR A 750 -12.56 19.09 3.91
N ARG A 751 -12.76 19.82 5.02
CA ARG A 751 -12.26 19.45 6.36
C ARG A 751 -12.93 18.19 6.91
N ALA A 752 -14.18 17.92 6.51
CA ALA A 752 -14.92 16.71 6.83
C ALA A 752 -15.16 15.86 5.58
N ASN A 753 -14.88 14.56 5.64
CA ASN A 753 -15.03 13.65 4.51
C ASN A 753 -15.66 12.32 5.00
N TYR A 754 -16.71 11.86 4.32
CA TYR A 754 -17.48 10.69 4.73
C TYR A 754 -17.53 9.62 3.64
N LEU A 755 -17.16 8.40 4.01
CA LEU A 755 -17.31 7.20 3.18
C LEU A 755 -18.73 6.67 3.34
N ALA A 756 -19.44 6.51 2.23
CA ALA A 756 -20.83 6.08 2.21
C ALA A 756 -21.13 5.26 0.95
N SER A 757 -22.17 4.42 0.97
CA SER A 757 -22.58 3.68 -0.24
C SER A 757 -23.04 4.63 -1.35
N PRO A 758 -22.87 4.28 -2.65
CA PRO A 758 -23.39 5.09 -3.76
C PRO A 758 -24.83 5.64 -3.59
N PRO A 759 -25.84 4.87 -3.12
CA PRO A 759 -27.17 5.44 -2.86
C PRO A 759 -27.21 6.44 -1.69
N LEU A 760 -26.36 6.28 -0.66
CA LEU A 760 -26.20 7.30 0.39
C LEU A 760 -25.52 8.57 -0.13
N VAL A 761 -24.57 8.47 -1.07
CA VAL A 761 -23.95 9.64 -1.73
C VAL A 761 -25.04 10.48 -2.43
N VAL A 762 -26.00 9.84 -3.10
CA VAL A 762 -27.16 10.54 -3.70
C VAL A 762 -28.06 11.15 -2.61
N ALA A 763 -28.38 10.41 -1.54
CA ALA A 763 -29.24 10.92 -0.45
C ALA A 763 -28.63 12.15 0.27
N TYR A 764 -27.33 12.13 0.56
CA TYR A 764 -26.63 13.28 1.15
C TYR A 764 -26.45 14.44 0.17
N ALA A 765 -26.36 14.19 -1.14
CA ALA A 765 -26.37 15.27 -2.15
C ALA A 765 -27.73 15.97 -2.21
N LEU A 766 -28.84 15.22 -2.12
CA LEU A 766 -30.21 15.76 -2.10
C LEU A 766 -30.45 16.62 -0.85
N ALA A 767 -30.06 16.13 0.33
CA ALA A 767 -30.11 16.92 1.57
C ALA A 767 -29.15 18.13 1.52
N GLY A 768 -27.98 17.97 0.89
CA GLY A 768 -26.92 18.98 0.80
C GLY A 768 -26.26 19.30 2.15
N THR A 769 -26.38 18.42 3.14
CA THR A 769 -25.81 18.56 4.49
C THR A 769 -25.63 17.19 5.14
N VAL A 770 -24.59 17.02 5.95
CA VAL A 770 -24.43 15.84 6.84
C VAL A 770 -25.09 16.04 8.20
N ASP A 771 -25.44 17.29 8.53
CA ASP A 771 -26.25 17.68 9.69
C ASP A 771 -27.75 17.42 9.41
N ILE A 772 -28.15 16.15 9.45
CA ILE A 772 -29.52 15.65 9.22
C ILE A 772 -29.75 14.29 9.92
N ASP A 773 -30.96 14.10 10.48
CA ASP A 773 -31.48 12.83 11.00
C ASP A 773 -32.50 12.26 9.99
N PHE A 774 -32.07 11.31 9.15
CA PHE A 774 -32.90 10.76 8.06
C PHE A 774 -34.16 9.99 8.52
N GLU A 775 -34.31 9.66 9.82
CA GLU A 775 -35.53 9.05 10.35
C GLU A 775 -36.61 10.09 10.67
N LYS A 776 -36.20 11.31 11.06
CA LYS A 776 -37.06 12.34 11.67
C LYS A 776 -37.21 13.59 10.81
N GLU A 777 -36.23 13.89 9.98
CA GLU A 777 -36.18 15.08 9.12
C GLU A 777 -36.39 14.70 7.65
N PRO A 778 -37.17 15.49 6.88
CA PRO A 778 -37.30 15.26 5.45
C PRO A 778 -36.03 15.69 4.70
N ILE A 779 -35.75 14.99 3.60
CA ILE A 779 -34.65 15.33 2.67
C ILE A 779 -34.98 16.62 1.91
N GLY A 780 -36.26 16.85 1.64
CA GLY A 780 -36.77 18.07 1.04
C GLY A 780 -38.29 18.03 0.84
N THR A 781 -38.82 19.09 0.25
CA THR A 781 -40.22 19.19 -0.16
C THR A 781 -40.35 18.77 -1.62
N GLY A 782 -41.19 17.78 -1.90
CA GLY A 782 -41.49 17.32 -3.26
C GLY A 782 -42.47 18.25 -3.99
N LYS A 783 -42.67 17.98 -5.28
CA LYS A 783 -43.50 18.82 -6.19
C LYS A 783 -44.94 19.05 -5.72
N ASP A 784 -45.49 18.13 -4.92
CA ASP A 784 -46.83 18.19 -4.34
C ASP A 784 -46.91 19.08 -3.06
N GLY A 785 -45.82 19.74 -2.66
CA GLY A 785 -45.71 20.42 -1.36
C GLY A 785 -45.55 19.47 -0.16
N LYS A 786 -45.39 18.15 -0.41
CA LYS A 786 -45.24 17.11 0.61
C LYS A 786 -43.77 16.99 1.06
N ASN A 787 -43.57 16.78 2.36
CA ASN A 787 -42.26 16.42 2.91
C ASN A 787 -41.89 14.99 2.48
N ILE A 788 -40.70 14.82 1.88
CA ILE A 788 -40.18 13.53 1.42
C ILE A 788 -39.07 13.06 2.37
N TYR A 789 -39.18 11.84 2.88
CA TYR A 789 -38.23 11.24 3.83
C TYR A 789 -37.34 10.20 3.14
N PHE A 790 -36.25 9.82 3.80
CA PHE A 790 -35.27 8.84 3.30
C PHE A 790 -35.90 7.52 2.86
N LYS A 791 -36.82 6.98 3.67
CA LYS A 791 -37.58 5.75 3.39
C LYS A 791 -38.41 5.80 2.09
N ASP A 792 -38.79 6.99 1.62
CA ASP A 792 -39.67 7.16 0.46
C ASP A 792 -38.88 7.08 -0.86
N ILE A 793 -37.56 7.33 -0.82
CA ILE A 793 -36.64 7.20 -1.97
C ILE A 793 -35.71 5.98 -1.88
N TRP A 794 -35.67 5.26 -0.77
CA TRP A 794 -34.80 4.09 -0.63
C TRP A 794 -35.34 2.89 -1.45
N PRO A 795 -34.49 2.14 -2.16
CA PRO A 795 -34.88 0.91 -2.83
C PRO A 795 -34.88 -0.29 -1.88
N SER A 796 -35.70 -1.30 -2.16
CA SER A 796 -35.60 -2.61 -1.50
C SER A 796 -34.54 -3.50 -2.16
N THR A 797 -34.02 -4.48 -1.42
CA THR A 797 -33.06 -5.46 -1.95
C THR A 797 -33.65 -6.24 -3.14
N GLU A 798 -34.94 -6.53 -3.14
CA GLU A 798 -35.65 -7.20 -4.24
C GLU A 798 -35.88 -6.29 -5.46
N GLU A 799 -36.04 -4.97 -5.27
CA GLU A 799 -36.06 -4.00 -6.37
C GLU A 799 -34.68 -3.97 -7.07
N ILE A 800 -33.60 -3.85 -6.29
CA ILE A 800 -32.22 -3.86 -6.81
C ILE A 800 -31.94 -5.16 -7.58
N ALA A 801 -32.21 -6.32 -6.97
CA ALA A 801 -31.91 -7.63 -7.56
C ALA A 801 -32.57 -7.84 -8.94
N LYS A 802 -33.83 -7.38 -9.10
CA LYS A 802 -34.56 -7.45 -10.38
C LYS A 802 -33.90 -6.59 -11.47
N VAL A 803 -33.40 -5.40 -11.12
CA VAL A 803 -32.70 -4.53 -12.10
C VAL A 803 -31.32 -5.09 -12.43
N VAL A 804 -30.57 -5.62 -11.44
CA VAL A 804 -29.29 -6.30 -11.66
C VAL A 804 -29.46 -7.45 -12.65
N GLN A 805 -30.39 -8.38 -12.38
CA GLN A 805 -30.62 -9.58 -13.19
C GLN A 805 -31.07 -9.27 -14.64
N SER A 806 -31.76 -8.15 -14.86
CA SER A 806 -32.25 -7.74 -16.19
C SER A 806 -31.29 -6.83 -16.96
N SER A 807 -30.30 -6.23 -16.30
CA SER A 807 -29.43 -5.20 -16.90
C SER A 807 -27.96 -5.58 -17.02
N VAL A 808 -27.46 -6.52 -16.21
CA VAL A 808 -26.03 -6.93 -16.21
C VAL A 808 -25.85 -8.20 -17.03
N LEU A 809 -25.36 -8.06 -18.27
CA LEU A 809 -25.31 -9.15 -19.26
C LEU A 809 -23.87 -9.48 -19.71
N PRO A 810 -23.50 -10.77 -19.95
CA PRO A 810 -22.13 -11.15 -20.32
C PRO A 810 -21.56 -10.49 -21.58
N GLU A 811 -22.43 -10.17 -22.54
CA GLU A 811 -22.08 -9.44 -23.77
C GLU A 811 -21.50 -8.05 -23.47
N MET A 812 -21.93 -7.40 -22.39
CA MET A 812 -21.41 -6.08 -21.98
C MET A 812 -19.95 -6.17 -21.53
N PHE A 813 -19.55 -7.25 -20.87
CA PHE A 813 -18.16 -7.49 -20.48
C PHE A 813 -17.30 -7.77 -21.73
N ARG A 814 -17.69 -8.75 -22.56
CA ARG A 814 -16.96 -9.11 -23.79
C ARG A 814 -16.73 -7.90 -24.69
N SER A 815 -17.80 -7.19 -25.07
CA SER A 815 -17.73 -5.99 -25.93
C SER A 815 -17.06 -4.77 -25.28
N THR A 816 -16.66 -4.81 -24.01
CA THR A 816 -15.83 -3.78 -23.36
C THR A 816 -14.37 -4.18 -23.38
N TYR A 817 -14.08 -5.44 -23.06
CA TYR A 817 -12.72 -5.94 -22.95
C TYR A 817 -12.12 -6.45 -24.27
N GLU A 818 -12.91 -6.64 -25.32
CA GLU A 818 -12.44 -6.74 -26.71
C GLU A 818 -11.97 -5.37 -27.26
N ALA A 819 -12.51 -4.27 -26.72
CA ALA A 819 -12.12 -2.92 -27.13
C ALA A 819 -10.87 -2.40 -26.37
N ILE A 820 -10.62 -2.90 -25.16
CA ILE A 820 -9.57 -2.38 -24.27
C ILE A 820 -8.16 -2.51 -24.85
N THR A 821 -7.89 -3.59 -25.58
CA THR A 821 -6.60 -3.89 -26.23
C THR A 821 -6.39 -3.10 -27.53
N ASN A 822 -7.46 -2.64 -28.16
CA ASN A 822 -7.39 -1.81 -29.37
C ASN A 822 -7.05 -0.35 -29.04
N GLY A 823 -7.33 0.09 -27.81
CA GLY A 823 -7.01 1.41 -27.29
C GLY A 823 -7.81 2.56 -27.90
N ASN A 824 -7.67 3.75 -27.30
CA ASN A 824 -8.32 4.96 -27.82
C ASN A 824 -7.48 5.60 -28.96
N PRO A 825 -8.10 6.33 -29.91
CA PRO A 825 -7.39 6.87 -31.08
C PRO A 825 -6.21 7.78 -30.72
N THR A 826 -6.35 8.60 -29.67
CA THR A 826 -5.33 9.54 -29.20
C THR A 826 -4.09 8.81 -28.67
N TRP A 827 -4.27 7.74 -27.90
CA TRP A 827 -3.19 6.85 -27.46
C TRP A 827 -2.49 6.18 -28.64
N ASN A 828 -3.26 5.68 -29.61
CA ASN A 828 -2.71 5.01 -30.78
C ASN A 828 -1.85 5.96 -31.63
N GLN A 829 -2.25 7.23 -31.75
CA GLN A 829 -1.51 8.30 -32.44
C GLN A 829 -0.24 8.78 -31.73
N LEU A 830 0.02 8.42 -30.46
CA LEU A 830 1.27 8.77 -29.78
C LEU A 830 2.47 8.07 -30.45
N THR A 831 3.28 8.83 -31.18
CA THR A 831 4.56 8.37 -31.74
C THR A 831 5.60 8.25 -30.64
N VAL A 832 6.24 7.09 -30.53
CA VAL A 832 7.33 6.80 -29.58
C VAL A 832 8.55 6.23 -30.30
N PRO A 833 9.78 6.47 -29.83
CA PRO A 833 10.97 5.84 -30.40
C PRO A 833 10.97 4.33 -30.12
N VAL A 834 11.48 3.54 -31.07
CA VAL A 834 11.70 2.10 -30.88
C VAL A 834 13.16 1.88 -30.48
N THR A 835 13.47 2.13 -29.21
CA THR A 835 14.84 2.05 -28.65
C THR A 835 14.84 1.29 -27.32
N THR A 836 15.86 0.44 -27.11
CA THR A 836 16.04 -0.36 -25.88
C THR A 836 16.38 0.51 -24.66
N LEU A 837 17.20 1.56 -24.87
CA LEU A 837 17.51 2.60 -23.89
C LEU A 837 16.57 3.79 -24.09
N TYR A 838 16.36 4.57 -23.03
CA TYR A 838 15.53 5.77 -23.07
C TYR A 838 16.36 7.02 -23.41
N SER A 839 15.79 7.91 -24.23
CA SER A 839 16.42 9.18 -24.59
C SER A 839 15.97 10.29 -23.65
N TRP A 840 16.66 10.45 -22.53
CA TRP A 840 16.38 11.49 -21.53
C TRP A 840 16.43 12.91 -22.14
N ASP A 841 15.34 13.68 -22.04
CA ASP A 841 15.33 15.11 -22.41
C ASP A 841 15.65 15.98 -21.18
N PRO A 842 16.79 16.71 -21.15
CA PRO A 842 17.14 17.60 -20.03
C PRO A 842 16.19 18.80 -19.86
N LYS A 843 15.23 19.02 -20.76
CA LYS A 843 14.15 20.01 -20.62
C LYS A 843 12.87 19.43 -20.01
N SER A 844 12.80 18.11 -19.82
CA SER A 844 11.60 17.49 -19.25
C SER A 844 11.33 18.00 -17.84
N THR A 845 10.04 18.14 -17.53
CA THR A 845 9.55 18.36 -16.15
C THR A 845 8.71 17.18 -15.65
N TYR A 846 8.69 16.06 -16.39
CA TYR A 846 7.93 14.85 -16.03
C TYR A 846 8.80 13.60 -15.90
N ILE A 847 9.85 13.45 -16.70
CA ILE A 847 10.73 12.27 -16.78
C ILE A 847 12.20 12.75 -16.73
N HIS A 848 12.94 12.36 -15.70
CA HIS A 848 14.33 12.77 -15.48
C HIS A 848 15.18 11.56 -15.06
N GLU A 849 16.50 11.59 -15.26
CA GLU A 849 17.41 10.53 -14.83
C GLU A 849 17.74 10.70 -13.33
N PRO A 850 17.13 9.94 -12.40
CA PRO A 850 17.45 10.03 -10.98
C PRO A 850 18.91 9.65 -10.67
N PRO A 851 19.53 10.27 -9.64
CA PRO A 851 20.94 10.09 -9.32
C PRO A 851 21.31 8.72 -8.70
N TYR A 852 20.36 7.78 -8.56
CA TYR A 852 20.50 6.56 -7.75
C TYR A 852 21.72 5.69 -8.10
N PHE A 853 22.10 5.64 -9.38
CA PHE A 853 23.19 4.78 -9.87
C PHE A 853 24.42 5.57 -10.35
N LYS A 854 24.46 6.89 -10.14
CA LYS A 854 25.44 7.79 -10.77
C LYS A 854 26.89 7.40 -10.48
N ASP A 855 27.17 7.10 -9.21
CA ASP A 855 28.50 6.77 -8.69
C ASP A 855 28.60 5.28 -8.30
N MET A 856 27.80 4.43 -8.95
CA MET A 856 27.68 3.00 -8.59
C MET A 856 28.87 2.15 -9.08
N THR A 857 29.48 1.40 -8.15
CA THR A 857 30.52 0.41 -8.42
C THR A 857 30.02 -1.03 -8.28
N MET A 858 30.73 -1.99 -8.91
CA MET A 858 30.48 -3.43 -8.73
C MET A 858 30.68 -3.90 -7.28
N ALA A 859 31.65 -3.33 -6.55
CA ALA A 859 31.76 -3.53 -5.11
C ALA A 859 30.55 -2.91 -4.37
N PRO A 860 29.95 -3.59 -3.38
CA PRO A 860 28.94 -3.00 -2.50
C PRO A 860 29.59 -1.96 -1.54
N PRO A 861 28.83 -0.93 -1.10
CA PRO A 861 29.34 0.09 -0.18
C PRO A 861 29.57 -0.39 1.26
N GLY A 862 28.94 -1.50 1.68
CA GLY A 862 29.07 -2.07 3.02
C GLY A 862 28.04 -1.55 4.04
N SER A 863 27.95 -2.22 5.19
CA SER A 863 27.18 -1.70 6.35
C SER A 863 27.83 -0.43 6.91
N HIS A 864 27.00 0.56 7.24
CA HIS A 864 27.45 1.84 7.76
C HIS A 864 26.54 2.36 8.87
N GLY A 865 27.14 2.78 10.00
CA GLY A 865 26.44 3.49 11.06
C GLY A 865 26.19 4.97 10.72
N VAL A 866 25.49 5.67 11.61
CA VAL A 866 25.19 7.11 11.50
C VAL A 866 25.90 7.86 12.63
N LYS A 867 26.56 8.99 12.34
CA LYS A 867 27.39 9.70 13.35
C LYS A 867 27.03 11.17 13.46
N ASN A 868 26.65 11.61 14.66
CA ASN A 868 26.31 13.00 15.00
C ASN A 868 25.22 13.64 14.09
N ALA A 869 24.26 12.85 13.61
CA ALA A 869 23.21 13.31 12.72
C ALA A 869 22.18 14.20 13.44
N TYR A 870 21.65 15.22 12.75
CA TYR A 870 20.60 16.08 13.27
C TYR A 870 19.20 15.48 13.03
N CYS A 871 18.25 15.77 13.91
CA CYS A 871 16.86 15.45 13.65
C CYS A 871 16.27 16.46 12.64
N LEU A 872 15.92 16.03 11.44
CA LEU A 872 15.27 16.86 10.43
C LEU A 872 13.80 17.15 10.80
N LEU A 873 13.13 16.17 11.42
CA LEU A 873 11.70 16.17 11.71
C LEU A 873 11.40 15.34 12.97
N ASN A 874 10.55 15.88 13.86
CA ASN A 874 10.08 15.20 15.06
C ASN A 874 8.54 15.13 15.03
N PHE A 875 7.96 13.93 14.99
CA PHE A 875 6.54 13.71 14.74
C PHE A 875 5.78 13.05 15.91
N GLY A 876 4.45 13.13 15.85
CA GLY A 876 3.54 12.29 16.65
C GLY A 876 3.19 10.97 15.95
N ASP A 877 2.06 10.38 16.34
CA ASP A 877 1.52 9.13 15.79
C ASP A 877 0.83 9.31 14.42
N SER A 878 0.64 8.20 13.71
CA SER A 878 -0.18 8.04 12.48
C SER A 878 0.20 8.98 11.32
N ILE A 879 1.49 9.27 11.13
CA ILE A 879 2.01 10.00 9.96
C ILE A 879 1.86 9.13 8.71
N THR A 880 0.84 9.41 7.91
CA THR A 880 0.56 8.68 6.66
C THR A 880 1.55 9.00 5.53
N THR A 881 1.65 8.12 4.52
CA THR A 881 2.46 8.38 3.32
C THR A 881 1.96 9.56 2.46
N ASP A 882 0.73 10.05 2.67
CA ASP A 882 0.27 11.34 2.11
C ASP A 882 0.94 12.55 2.79
N HIS A 883 1.38 12.44 4.04
CA HIS A 883 2.19 13.47 4.70
C HIS A 883 3.64 13.45 4.23
N ILE A 884 4.22 12.25 4.09
CA ILE A 884 5.62 12.03 3.68
C ILE A 884 5.80 12.36 2.18
N SER A 885 4.89 11.89 1.33
CA SER A 885 4.90 12.06 -0.13
C SER A 885 3.48 12.38 -0.63
N PRO A 886 3.03 13.65 -0.54
CA PRO A 886 1.74 14.08 -1.10
C PRO A 886 1.62 13.73 -2.59
N ALA A 887 0.38 13.53 -3.06
CA ALA A 887 0.09 13.21 -4.46
C ALA A 887 -0.83 14.20 -5.18
N GLY A 888 -1.50 15.10 -4.44
CA GLY A 888 -2.41 16.11 -4.99
C GLY A 888 -1.69 17.35 -5.54
N SER A 889 -2.44 18.45 -5.69
CA SER A 889 -2.00 19.70 -6.29
C SER A 889 -0.77 20.33 -5.61
N ILE A 890 0.13 20.91 -6.41
CA ILE A 890 1.35 21.58 -5.92
C ILE A 890 1.00 22.96 -5.37
N HIS A 891 1.28 23.22 -4.09
CA HIS A 891 0.96 24.50 -3.45
C HIS A 891 1.83 25.64 -3.99
N LYS A 892 1.22 26.80 -4.30
CA LYS A 892 1.86 27.95 -4.98
C LYS A 892 3.17 28.45 -4.36
N ASP A 893 3.29 28.40 -3.03
CA ASP A 893 4.46 28.94 -2.31
C ASP A 893 5.53 27.87 -2.00
N SER A 894 5.32 26.61 -2.43
CA SER A 894 6.20 25.48 -2.13
C SER A 894 7.54 25.51 -2.91
N PRO A 895 8.60 24.83 -2.43
CA PRO A 895 9.85 24.68 -3.17
C PRO A 895 9.68 24.07 -4.58
N ALA A 896 8.72 23.15 -4.75
CA ALA A 896 8.39 22.56 -6.05
C ALA A 896 7.75 23.57 -7.01
N ALA A 897 6.87 24.45 -6.51
CA ALA A 897 6.27 25.52 -7.33
C ALA A 897 7.32 26.54 -7.81
N LYS A 898 8.26 26.95 -6.93
CA LYS A 898 9.38 27.84 -7.30
C LYS A 898 10.20 27.25 -8.45
N TYR A 899 10.63 26.00 -8.30
CA TYR A 899 11.38 25.24 -9.31
C TYR A 899 10.66 25.12 -10.67
N LEU A 900 9.33 24.96 -10.66
CA LEU A 900 8.50 24.91 -11.88
C LEU A 900 8.41 26.29 -12.55
N LEU A 901 8.23 27.37 -11.78
CA LEU A 901 8.22 28.75 -12.29
C LEU A 901 9.59 29.17 -12.86
N GLU A 902 10.68 28.78 -12.22
CA GLU A 902 12.07 28.98 -12.70
C GLU A 902 12.32 28.29 -14.06
N ARG A 903 11.58 27.22 -14.37
CA ARG A 903 11.58 26.52 -15.66
C ARG A 903 10.49 26.99 -16.64
N GLY A 904 9.78 28.07 -16.31
CA GLY A 904 8.78 28.68 -17.19
C GLY A 904 7.44 27.93 -17.28
N ILE A 905 7.11 27.09 -16.30
CA ILE A 905 5.82 26.39 -16.24
C ILE A 905 4.79 27.27 -15.52
N ASP A 906 3.66 27.56 -16.19
CA ASP A 906 2.54 28.30 -15.58
C ASP A 906 1.92 27.52 -14.42
N ARG A 907 1.35 28.24 -13.42
CA ARG A 907 0.67 27.62 -12.26
C ARG A 907 -0.42 26.61 -12.65
N LYS A 908 -1.15 26.86 -13.75
CA LYS A 908 -2.20 25.96 -14.28
C LYS A 908 -1.65 24.62 -14.78
N ASP A 909 -0.38 24.60 -15.18
CA ASP A 909 0.32 23.46 -15.78
C ASP A 909 1.25 22.74 -14.78
N PHE A 910 1.31 23.20 -13.52
CA PHE A 910 2.01 22.49 -12.44
C PHE A 910 1.58 21.02 -12.34
N ASN A 911 0.29 20.74 -12.57
CA ASN A 911 -0.34 19.44 -12.39
C ASN A 911 -0.21 18.95 -10.92
N SER A 912 -0.38 17.66 -10.64
CA SER A 912 -0.26 17.10 -9.28
C SER A 912 1.13 16.53 -8.99
N TYR A 913 1.51 16.43 -7.72
CA TYR A 913 2.73 15.70 -7.33
C TYR A 913 2.70 14.24 -7.83
N GLY A 914 1.52 13.61 -7.89
CA GLY A 914 1.36 12.25 -8.40
C GLY A 914 1.79 12.08 -9.87
N SER A 915 1.53 13.07 -10.73
CA SER A 915 1.94 13.01 -12.14
C SER A 915 3.42 13.32 -12.34
N ARG A 916 4.04 14.10 -11.45
CA ARG A 916 5.47 14.48 -11.48
C ARG A 916 6.44 13.41 -10.99
N ARG A 917 5.97 12.20 -10.66
CA ARG A 917 6.77 11.12 -10.06
C ARG A 917 7.90 10.51 -10.90
N GLY A 918 7.97 10.82 -12.20
CA GLY A 918 9.15 10.49 -13.03
C GLY A 918 10.27 11.53 -12.92
N ASN A 919 10.10 12.59 -12.13
CA ASN A 919 11.06 13.67 -11.94
C ASN A 919 11.44 13.80 -10.45
N ASP A 920 12.64 13.35 -10.11
CA ASP A 920 13.14 13.32 -8.73
C ASP A 920 13.40 14.72 -8.16
N GLU A 921 13.81 15.68 -8.99
CA GLU A 921 13.97 17.08 -8.60
C GLU A 921 12.67 17.66 -8.01
N ILE A 922 11.50 17.38 -8.60
CA ILE A 922 10.21 17.83 -8.10
C ILE A 922 9.78 17.02 -6.87
N MET A 923 9.97 15.70 -6.90
CA MET A 923 9.50 14.83 -5.81
C MET A 923 10.30 14.99 -4.51
N ALA A 924 11.62 15.24 -4.59
CA ALA A 924 12.42 15.64 -3.43
C ALA A 924 11.89 16.95 -2.82
N ARG A 925 11.57 17.95 -3.67
CA ARG A 925 10.96 19.23 -3.26
C ARG A 925 9.52 19.08 -2.71
N GLY A 926 8.82 18.02 -3.10
CA GLY A 926 7.51 17.61 -2.59
C GLY A 926 7.55 16.75 -1.32
N THR A 927 8.73 16.26 -0.91
CA THR A 927 8.87 15.37 0.25
C THR A 927 8.63 16.16 1.54
N PHE A 928 7.74 15.65 2.39
CA PHE A 928 7.16 16.33 3.55
C PHE A 928 6.48 17.69 3.22
N ALA A 929 6.10 17.94 1.96
CA ALA A 929 5.48 19.20 1.53
C ALA A 929 3.97 19.32 1.81
N ASN A 930 3.39 18.44 2.65
CA ASN A 930 1.96 18.43 2.94
C ASN A 930 1.54 19.59 3.86
N ILE A 931 0.50 20.34 3.46
CA ILE A 931 -0.03 21.50 4.22
C ILE A 931 -0.67 21.15 5.58
N ARG A 932 -0.94 19.88 5.85
CA ARG A 932 -1.46 19.36 7.13
C ARG A 932 -0.40 18.68 8.00
N LEU A 933 0.88 18.74 7.63
CA LEU A 933 1.97 18.15 8.42
C LEU A 933 2.06 18.80 9.82
N VAL A 934 2.15 17.97 10.87
CA VAL A 934 2.30 18.43 12.27
C VAL A 934 3.67 18.02 12.79
N ASN A 935 4.60 18.98 12.81
CA ASN A 935 5.97 18.80 13.29
C ASN A 935 6.09 19.34 14.72
N LYS A 936 6.52 18.51 15.68
CA LYS A 936 6.66 18.87 17.10
C LYS A 936 7.55 20.10 17.32
N PHE A 937 8.58 20.30 16.48
CA PHE A 937 9.45 21.48 16.53
C PHE A 937 8.71 22.82 16.36
N LEU A 938 7.52 22.82 15.74
CA LEU A 938 6.78 24.04 15.43
C LEU A 938 5.74 24.41 16.51
N ASN A 939 5.74 23.74 17.68
CA ASN A 939 4.86 24.02 18.81
C ASN A 939 3.35 24.09 18.46
N GLY A 940 2.92 23.30 17.47
CA GLY A 940 1.53 23.23 17.02
C GLY A 940 1.17 24.06 15.78
N GLU A 941 2.10 24.83 15.21
CA GLU A 941 1.92 25.34 13.83
C GLU A 941 1.87 24.16 12.86
N VAL A 942 0.79 24.08 12.07
CA VAL A 942 0.57 23.05 11.06
C VAL A 942 1.11 23.53 9.72
N GLY A 943 1.98 22.74 9.09
CA GLY A 943 2.50 23.05 7.75
C GLY A 943 3.85 22.36 7.42
N PRO A 944 4.30 22.47 6.16
CA PRO A 944 5.44 21.73 5.62
C PRO A 944 6.79 22.38 5.95
N LYS A 945 7.03 22.65 7.24
CA LYS A 945 8.21 23.36 7.74
C LYS A 945 8.97 22.55 8.79
N THR A 946 10.21 22.92 9.01
CA THR A 946 11.01 22.46 10.15
C THR A 946 11.96 23.55 10.63
N ILE A 947 12.71 23.28 11.70
CA ILE A 947 13.75 24.16 12.23
C ILE A 947 15.11 23.63 11.82
N HIS A 948 15.97 24.49 11.28
CA HIS A 948 17.37 24.20 11.08
C HIS A 948 18.11 24.38 12.41
N ILE A 949 18.36 23.27 13.13
CA ILE A 949 18.84 23.28 14.52
C ILE A 949 20.10 24.12 14.73
N PRO A 950 21.13 24.11 13.85
CA PRO A 950 22.33 24.95 14.01
C PRO A 950 22.10 26.45 14.03
N THR A 951 20.98 26.96 13.49
CA THR A 951 20.71 28.41 13.40
C THR A 951 19.35 28.86 13.94
N GLY A 952 18.43 27.93 14.22
CA GLY A 952 17.05 28.22 14.62
C GLY A 952 16.14 28.68 13.47
N ASP A 953 16.62 28.69 12.22
CA ASP A 953 15.85 29.16 11.06
C ASP A 953 14.65 28.24 10.78
N LYS A 954 13.45 28.81 10.68
CA LYS A 954 12.23 28.09 10.28
C LYS A 954 12.11 28.07 8.75
N LEU A 955 12.37 26.91 8.13
CA LEU A 955 12.46 26.72 6.69
C LEU A 955 11.43 25.68 6.21
N TYR A 956 11.20 25.58 4.89
CA TYR A 956 10.55 24.39 4.32
C TYR A 956 11.46 23.17 4.49
N VAL A 957 10.87 21.97 4.60
CA VAL A 957 11.65 20.76 4.90
C VAL A 957 12.74 20.47 3.86
N PHE A 958 12.45 20.64 2.57
CA PHE A 958 13.45 20.53 1.50
C PHE A 958 14.60 21.54 1.66
N ASP A 959 14.28 22.80 1.91
CA ASP A 959 15.26 23.88 2.06
C ASP A 959 16.21 23.60 3.26
N ALA A 960 15.66 23.12 4.38
CA ALA A 960 16.44 22.70 5.55
C ALA A 960 17.30 21.46 5.28
N ALA A 961 16.77 20.45 4.60
CA ALA A 961 17.48 19.23 4.26
C ALA A 961 18.66 19.49 3.30
N MET A 962 18.45 20.31 2.26
CA MET A 962 19.53 20.71 1.35
C MET A 962 20.60 21.54 2.07
N ARG A 963 20.23 22.32 3.10
CA ARG A 963 21.18 23.03 3.95
C ARG A 963 22.05 22.09 4.77
N TYR A 964 21.46 21.16 5.54
CA TYR A 964 22.23 20.14 6.27
C TYR A 964 23.16 19.36 5.33
N LYS A 965 22.68 18.99 4.13
CA LYS A 965 23.46 18.29 3.10
C LYS A 965 24.63 19.12 2.58
N ALA A 966 24.49 20.43 2.44
CA ALA A 966 25.57 21.36 2.06
C ALA A 966 26.55 21.65 3.21
N GLU A 967 26.08 21.63 4.46
CA GLU A 967 26.89 21.75 5.68
C GLU A 967 27.61 20.43 6.05
N GLY A 968 27.39 19.35 5.28
CA GLY A 968 28.05 18.04 5.47
C GLY A 968 27.48 17.25 6.66
N HIS A 969 26.19 17.39 6.93
CA HIS A 969 25.51 16.80 8.07
C HIS A 969 24.48 15.74 7.66
N ASP A 970 24.62 14.53 8.20
CA ASP A 970 23.60 13.48 8.13
C ASP A 970 22.35 13.88 8.92
N THR A 971 21.19 13.34 8.52
CA THR A 971 19.92 13.59 9.22
C THR A 971 19.14 12.32 9.57
N ILE A 972 18.30 12.41 10.60
CA ILE A 972 17.33 11.38 10.99
C ILE A 972 15.91 11.97 11.15
N VAL A 973 14.90 11.09 11.26
CA VAL A 973 13.53 11.46 11.62
C VAL A 973 13.11 10.74 12.91
N LEU A 974 12.42 11.43 13.81
CA LEU A 974 11.75 10.85 14.98
C LEU A 974 10.23 10.79 14.74
N ALA A 975 9.58 9.70 15.14
CA ALA A 975 8.13 9.51 14.95
C ALA A 975 7.46 8.69 16.06
N GLY A 976 6.13 8.82 16.15
CA GLY A 976 5.26 8.00 17.00
C GLY A 976 4.95 6.62 16.37
N ALA A 977 3.76 6.11 16.67
CA ALA A 977 3.24 4.86 16.14
C ALA A 977 2.70 5.02 14.70
N GLU A 978 2.51 3.90 14.00
CA GLU A 978 1.89 3.82 12.66
C GLU A 978 2.55 4.72 11.59
N TYR A 979 3.86 4.94 11.69
CA TYR A 979 4.62 5.76 10.74
C TYR A 979 4.62 5.09 9.36
N GLY A 980 4.19 5.83 8.34
CA GLY A 980 4.05 5.33 6.96
C GLY A 980 2.72 4.65 6.63
N SER A 981 1.64 4.96 7.35
CA SER A 981 0.29 4.44 7.09
C SER A 981 -0.28 4.88 5.72
N GLY A 982 -1.11 4.04 5.08
CA GLY A 982 -1.88 4.41 3.87
C GLY A 982 -1.31 3.84 2.55
N SER A 983 -1.06 4.71 1.55
CA SER A 983 -0.66 4.29 0.20
C SER A 983 0.77 3.70 0.17
N SER A 984 0.98 2.69 -0.69
CA SER A 984 2.23 1.96 -0.94
C SER A 984 3.34 2.75 -1.67
N ARG A 985 3.46 4.06 -1.43
CA ARG A 985 4.32 4.97 -2.21
C ARG A 985 5.80 4.70 -1.95
N ASP A 986 6.51 4.33 -3.02
CA ASP A 986 7.97 4.28 -3.12
C ASP A 986 8.61 5.65 -2.82
N TRP A 987 7.97 6.72 -3.31
CA TRP A 987 8.38 8.10 -3.06
C TRP A 987 8.37 8.53 -1.59
N ALA A 988 7.67 7.81 -0.71
CA ALA A 988 7.78 8.01 0.74
C ALA A 988 9.14 7.53 1.31
N ALA A 989 9.96 6.79 0.56
CA ALA A 989 11.33 6.43 0.92
C ALA A 989 12.38 7.04 -0.03
N LYS A 990 12.13 7.05 -1.35
CA LYS A 990 13.01 7.73 -2.34
C LYS A 990 13.18 9.22 -2.00
N GLY A 991 12.10 9.88 -1.58
CA GLY A 991 12.10 11.27 -1.12
C GLY A 991 13.05 11.53 0.05
N PRO A 992 12.81 10.93 1.25
CA PRO A 992 13.70 11.07 2.40
C PRO A 992 15.17 10.69 2.12
N MET A 993 15.42 9.69 1.27
CA MET A 993 16.78 9.34 0.85
C MET A 993 17.45 10.49 0.07
N LEU A 994 16.76 11.12 -0.88
CA LEU A 994 17.28 12.30 -1.61
C LEU A 994 17.52 13.51 -0.69
N LEU A 995 16.67 13.68 0.33
CA LEU A 995 16.84 14.67 1.39
C LEU A 995 18.05 14.40 2.30
N GLY A 996 18.64 13.20 2.28
CA GLY A 996 19.78 12.84 3.14
C GLY A 996 19.38 12.28 4.51
N VAL A 997 18.18 11.72 4.64
CA VAL A 997 17.77 10.98 5.85
C VAL A 997 18.44 9.61 5.84
N LYS A 998 19.23 9.32 6.88
CA LYS A 998 19.95 8.04 7.06
C LYS A 998 19.17 7.02 7.88
N ALA A 999 18.38 7.47 8.84
CA ALA A 999 17.61 6.61 9.72
C ALA A 999 16.27 7.25 10.13
N VAL A 1000 15.31 6.39 10.49
CA VAL A 1000 14.04 6.79 11.11
C VAL A 1000 13.87 6.03 12.41
N ILE A 1001 13.61 6.74 13.52
CA ILE A 1001 13.32 6.13 14.82
C ILE A 1001 11.84 6.35 15.13
N ALA A 1002 11.06 5.27 15.12
CA ALA A 1002 9.60 5.30 15.29
C ALA A 1002 9.15 4.40 16.46
N LYS A 1003 7.94 4.63 16.98
CA LYS A 1003 7.33 3.71 17.94
C LYS A 1003 6.81 2.45 17.23
N SER A 1004 6.29 2.61 16.01
CA SER A 1004 6.01 1.50 15.09
C SER A 1004 5.93 1.99 13.63
N PHE A 1005 6.20 1.10 12.69
CA PHE A 1005 6.05 1.32 11.24
C PHE A 1005 4.89 0.49 10.69
N GLU A 1006 4.24 1.00 9.65
CA GLU A 1006 3.31 0.22 8.81
C GLU A 1006 4.08 -0.58 7.72
N ARG A 1007 3.62 -1.79 7.40
CA ARG A 1007 4.43 -2.86 6.75
C ARG A 1007 5.19 -2.37 5.50
N ILE A 1008 4.45 -1.84 4.52
CA ILE A 1008 4.99 -1.48 3.19
C ILE A 1008 6.00 -0.33 3.30
N HIS A 1009 5.75 0.64 4.20
CA HIS A 1009 6.66 1.76 4.34
C HIS A 1009 8.00 1.35 4.96
N ARG A 1010 7.98 0.45 5.95
CA ARG A 1010 9.22 -0.15 6.51
C ARG A 1010 10.06 -0.82 5.42
N SER A 1011 9.45 -1.68 4.59
CA SER A 1011 10.14 -2.30 3.44
C SER A 1011 10.73 -1.25 2.48
N ASN A 1012 9.97 -0.21 2.14
CA ASN A 1012 10.41 0.85 1.24
C ASN A 1012 11.63 1.62 1.79
N LEU A 1013 11.68 1.89 3.11
CA LEU A 1013 12.84 2.51 3.75
C LEU A 1013 14.10 1.66 3.57
N VAL A 1014 14.01 0.35 3.86
CA VAL A 1014 15.12 -0.61 3.69
C VAL A 1014 15.55 -0.73 2.22
N GLY A 1015 14.58 -0.78 1.29
CA GLY A 1015 14.85 -0.83 -0.15
C GLY A 1015 15.66 0.37 -0.67
N MET A 1016 15.57 1.52 0.00
CA MET A 1016 16.35 2.74 -0.26
C MET A 1016 17.55 2.92 0.68
N GLY A 1017 17.93 1.91 1.45
CA GLY A 1017 19.08 1.94 2.37
C GLY A 1017 18.90 2.81 3.63
N ILE A 1018 17.68 3.28 3.93
CA ILE A 1018 17.39 4.04 5.15
C ILE A 1018 17.17 3.05 6.30
N ILE A 1019 17.87 3.24 7.42
CA ILE A 1019 17.83 2.35 8.58
C ILE A 1019 16.51 2.58 9.37
N PRO A 1020 15.61 1.59 9.49
CA PRO A 1020 14.42 1.70 10.31
C PRO A 1020 14.71 1.20 11.75
N LEU A 1021 14.41 2.03 12.74
CA LEU A 1021 14.60 1.73 14.15
C LEU A 1021 13.28 1.84 14.92
N CYS A 1022 12.97 0.83 15.73
CA CYS A 1022 11.87 0.90 16.69
C CYS A 1022 12.38 1.20 18.10
N PHE A 1023 11.70 2.06 18.85
CA PHE A 1023 11.85 2.13 20.31
C PHE A 1023 11.49 0.78 20.97
N LYS A 1024 11.99 0.52 22.18
CA LYS A 1024 11.58 -0.67 22.94
C LYS A 1024 10.09 -0.62 23.34
N PRO A 1025 9.43 -1.78 23.57
CA PRO A 1025 8.03 -1.80 23.99
C PRO A 1025 7.79 -1.01 25.28
N GLY A 1026 7.03 0.09 25.17
CA GLY A 1026 6.75 1.02 26.27
C GLY A 1026 7.57 2.32 26.24
N GLU A 1027 8.58 2.43 25.38
CA GLU A 1027 9.39 3.62 25.16
C GLU A 1027 8.96 4.40 23.90
N ASP A 1028 9.30 5.69 23.88
CA ASP A 1028 9.17 6.62 22.76
C ASP A 1028 10.02 7.88 23.03
N ALA A 1029 10.02 8.83 22.08
CA ALA A 1029 10.76 10.08 22.21
C ALA A 1029 10.36 10.90 23.45
N ASP A 1030 9.07 10.92 23.84
CA ASP A 1030 8.60 11.76 24.95
C ASP A 1030 8.97 11.15 26.32
N SER A 1031 8.86 9.83 26.46
CA SER A 1031 9.25 9.08 27.67
C SER A 1031 10.77 9.04 27.92
N LEU A 1032 11.57 8.98 26.85
CA LEU A 1032 13.03 9.14 26.91
C LEU A 1032 13.46 10.63 27.04
N GLY A 1033 12.52 11.56 26.88
CA GLY A 1033 12.75 13.01 26.91
C GLY A 1033 13.69 13.49 25.79
N LEU A 1034 13.57 12.92 24.60
CA LEU A 1034 14.30 13.31 23.40
C LEU A 1034 13.59 14.52 22.77
N THR A 1035 14.27 15.67 22.75
CA THR A 1035 13.71 16.91 22.22
C THR A 1035 13.78 16.99 20.69
N GLY A 1036 14.68 16.21 20.07
CA GLY A 1036 15.08 16.31 18.68
C GLY A 1036 16.15 17.38 18.43
N HIS A 1037 16.55 18.17 19.42
CA HIS A 1037 17.64 19.15 19.27
C HIS A 1037 19.02 18.53 19.52
N GLU A 1038 19.07 17.30 20.02
CA GLU A 1038 20.29 16.51 20.18
C GLU A 1038 20.84 16.05 18.82
N ARG A 1039 22.14 15.71 18.78
CA ARG A 1039 22.74 14.97 17.66
C ARG A 1039 22.80 13.49 17.99
N TYR A 1040 22.43 12.65 17.02
CA TYR A 1040 22.21 11.22 17.18
C TYR A 1040 23.32 10.41 16.51
N THR A 1041 23.87 9.44 17.23
CA THR A 1041 24.82 8.45 16.73
C THR A 1041 24.22 7.06 16.88
N ILE A 1042 24.18 6.32 15.77
CA ILE A 1042 23.68 4.95 15.66
C ILE A 1042 24.88 4.10 15.27
N ASP A 1043 25.41 3.34 16.22
CA ASP A 1043 26.56 2.48 15.96
C ASP A 1043 26.09 1.15 15.35
N LEU A 1044 26.71 0.74 14.24
CA LEU A 1044 26.42 -0.50 13.52
C LEU A 1044 27.75 -1.18 13.16
N PRO A 1045 27.84 -2.52 13.30
CA PRO A 1045 29.02 -3.28 12.87
C PRO A 1045 29.42 -2.99 11.43
N SER A 1046 30.72 -2.78 11.22
CA SER A 1046 31.33 -2.50 9.91
C SER A 1046 31.42 -3.72 8.97
N ASN A 1047 30.91 -4.87 9.40
CA ASN A 1047 30.69 -6.04 8.58
C ASN A 1047 29.20 -6.45 8.71
N ILE A 1048 28.55 -6.72 7.58
CA ILE A 1048 27.14 -7.11 7.56
C ILE A 1048 26.89 -8.45 8.27
N SER A 1049 27.86 -9.38 8.27
CA SER A 1049 27.74 -10.69 8.93
C SER A 1049 27.67 -10.62 10.46
N ASP A 1050 28.02 -9.49 11.07
CA ASP A 1050 27.90 -9.25 12.50
C ASP A 1050 26.53 -8.63 12.87
N ILE A 1051 25.71 -8.27 11.88
CA ILE A 1051 24.35 -7.75 12.03
C ILE A 1051 23.35 -8.89 11.85
N ARG A 1052 22.34 -8.96 12.72
CA ARG A 1052 21.26 -9.96 12.66
C ARG A 1052 19.89 -9.29 12.50
N PRO A 1053 18.92 -9.95 11.83
CA PRO A 1053 17.55 -9.46 11.75
C PRO A 1053 16.94 -9.22 13.14
N GLY A 1054 16.21 -8.12 13.30
CA GLY A 1054 15.53 -7.76 14.54
C GLY A 1054 16.43 -7.47 15.75
N GLN A 1055 17.75 -7.32 15.58
CA GLN A 1055 18.67 -7.16 16.72
C GLN A 1055 18.53 -5.84 17.47
N ASP A 1056 18.98 -5.82 18.73
CA ASP A 1056 19.08 -4.59 19.50
C ASP A 1056 20.34 -3.80 19.14
N ILE A 1057 20.19 -2.49 18.91
CA ILE A 1057 21.28 -1.54 18.69
C ILE A 1057 21.20 -0.38 19.68
N THR A 1058 22.33 0.26 19.96
CA THR A 1058 22.40 1.39 20.88
C THR A 1058 22.43 2.71 20.12
N VAL A 1059 21.57 3.64 20.50
CA VAL A 1059 21.55 5.02 20.00
C VAL A 1059 22.07 5.94 21.10
N VAL A 1060 23.09 6.73 20.78
CA VAL A 1060 23.74 7.67 21.71
C VAL A 1060 23.50 9.10 21.25
N THR A 1061 23.14 9.98 22.16
CA THR A 1061 23.04 11.43 21.90
C THR A 1061 24.27 12.17 22.40
N ASP A 1062 24.61 13.28 21.76
CA ASP A 1062 25.67 14.18 22.23
C ASP A 1062 25.35 14.87 23.58
N ALA A 1063 24.07 14.92 23.94
CA ALA A 1063 23.59 15.26 25.28
C ALA A 1063 23.88 14.18 26.35
N GLY A 1064 24.56 13.08 25.99
CA GLY A 1064 24.99 12.02 26.91
C GLY A 1064 23.90 11.01 27.28
N LYS A 1065 22.71 11.06 26.67
CA LYS A 1065 21.71 10.00 26.80
C LYS A 1065 22.07 8.83 25.88
N SER A 1066 21.84 7.61 26.36
CA SER A 1066 21.98 6.39 25.58
C SER A 1066 20.71 5.54 25.77
N PHE A 1067 20.18 4.99 24.69
CA PHE A 1067 18.98 4.16 24.70
C PHE A 1067 19.08 3.04 23.66
N THR A 1068 18.22 2.02 23.77
CA THR A 1068 18.24 0.85 22.89
C THR A 1068 17.08 0.89 21.91
N CYS A 1069 17.36 0.66 20.63
CA CYS A 1069 16.34 0.45 19.60
C CYS A 1069 16.42 -0.97 19.04
N ILE A 1070 15.29 -1.46 18.54
CA ILE A 1070 15.20 -2.67 17.73
C ILE A 1070 15.50 -2.27 16.28
N LEU A 1071 16.51 -2.88 15.67
CA LEU A 1071 16.85 -2.71 14.26
C LEU A 1071 15.83 -3.45 13.39
N ARG A 1072 15.03 -2.73 12.61
CA ARG A 1072 13.89 -3.26 11.84
C ARG A 1072 14.23 -3.69 10.41
N PHE A 1073 15.45 -4.20 10.23
CA PHE A 1073 15.71 -5.19 9.20
C PHE A 1073 15.10 -6.50 9.71
N ASP A 1074 14.01 -6.93 9.11
CA ASP A 1074 13.20 -8.07 9.57
C ASP A 1074 13.67 -9.38 8.91
N THR A 1075 14.59 -9.32 7.94
CA THR A 1075 15.06 -10.47 7.15
C THR A 1075 16.56 -10.41 6.83
N GLU A 1076 17.18 -11.56 6.57
CA GLU A 1076 18.56 -11.63 6.02
C GLU A 1076 18.66 -10.98 4.63
N VAL A 1077 17.56 -11.05 3.86
CA VAL A 1077 17.44 -10.43 2.52
C VAL A 1077 17.57 -8.91 2.59
N GLU A 1078 16.97 -8.31 3.60
CA GLU A 1078 17.01 -6.87 3.87
C GLU A 1078 18.40 -6.40 4.32
N LEU A 1079 19.16 -7.25 5.02
CA LEU A 1079 20.57 -6.98 5.33
C LEU A 1079 21.42 -6.97 4.05
N ALA A 1080 21.17 -7.88 3.10
CA ALA A 1080 21.83 -7.86 1.80
C ALA A 1080 21.49 -6.59 0.98
N TYR A 1081 20.23 -6.14 0.99
CA TYR A 1081 19.84 -4.86 0.38
C TYR A 1081 20.57 -3.68 1.01
N PHE A 1082 20.60 -3.59 2.35
CA PHE A 1082 21.28 -2.52 3.07
C PHE A 1082 22.79 -2.48 2.76
N ASN A 1083 23.45 -3.65 2.79
CA ASN A 1083 24.87 -3.79 2.45
C ASN A 1083 25.20 -3.31 1.02
N HIS A 1084 24.27 -3.47 0.08
CA HIS A 1084 24.41 -3.03 -1.31
C HIS A 1084 24.02 -1.54 -1.52
N GLY A 1085 23.53 -0.84 -0.50
CA GLY A 1085 23.03 0.53 -0.59
C GLY A 1085 21.61 0.65 -1.16
N GLY A 1086 20.85 -0.44 -1.15
CA GLY A 1086 19.48 -0.53 -1.65
C GLY A 1086 19.23 -1.75 -2.53
N ILE A 1087 17.94 -2.05 -2.77
CA ILE A 1087 17.50 -3.23 -3.53
C ILE A 1087 17.83 -3.14 -5.04
N LEU A 1088 17.75 -1.95 -5.66
CA LEU A 1088 18.07 -1.82 -7.09
C LEU A 1088 19.57 -1.94 -7.39
N PRO A 1089 20.49 -1.31 -6.62
CA PRO A 1089 21.93 -1.62 -6.71
C PRO A 1089 22.28 -3.08 -6.41
N PHE A 1090 21.50 -3.75 -5.54
CA PHE A 1090 21.61 -5.19 -5.32
C PHE A 1090 21.26 -5.98 -6.60
N VAL A 1091 20.08 -5.76 -7.18
CA VAL A 1091 19.63 -6.48 -8.39
C VAL A 1091 20.61 -6.27 -9.55
N ILE A 1092 21.07 -5.05 -9.83
CA ILE A 1092 22.06 -4.78 -10.89
C ILE A 1092 23.33 -5.63 -10.69
N ARG A 1093 23.93 -5.63 -9.48
CA ARG A 1093 25.16 -6.40 -9.21
C ARG A 1093 24.94 -7.90 -9.39
N SER A 1094 23.81 -8.43 -8.91
CA SER A 1094 23.46 -9.85 -9.04
C SER A 1094 23.21 -10.29 -10.49
N LEU A 1095 22.61 -9.41 -11.32
CA LEU A 1095 22.42 -9.68 -12.75
C LEU A 1095 23.71 -9.58 -13.59
N ILE A 1096 24.74 -8.87 -13.11
CA ILE A 1096 26.07 -8.81 -13.76
C ILE A 1096 26.95 -9.98 -13.32
N SER A 1097 27.02 -10.25 -12.00
CA SER A 1097 27.91 -11.28 -11.43
C SER A 1097 27.58 -12.70 -11.90
N SER A 1098 26.35 -12.94 -12.39
CA SER A 1098 25.93 -14.22 -12.98
C SER A 1098 26.65 -14.64 -14.27
N ASN A 1099 27.57 -13.83 -14.80
CA ASN A 1099 28.28 -14.06 -16.06
C ASN A 1099 29.75 -14.50 -15.89
N HIS A 1100 30.24 -14.62 -14.64
CA HIS A 1100 31.65 -14.88 -14.32
C HIS A 1100 31.82 -16.16 -13.49
#